data_AF-A0A7J2NR39-F1
#
_entry.id   AF-A0A7J2NR39-F1
#
_cell.length_a   1.000
_cell.length_b   1.000
_cell.length_c   1.000
_cell.angle_alpha   90.00
_cell.angle_beta   90.00
_cell.angle_gamma   90.00
#
_symmetry.space_group_name_H-M   'P 1'
#
loop_
_entity.id
_entity.type
_entity.pdbx_description
1 polymer ?
#
loop_
_entity_poly.entity_id
_entity_poly.type
_entity_poly.pdbx_seq_one_letter_code
_entity_poly.pdbx_strand_id
1 'polypeptide(L)'
;MVMFINKKDVMSVTAKTEVGRDLRRKTALLAVVAAAIVLSSSFLVIWNFLPHGDGLGTEFFVGVQLGYGGVDDYKALVDKVKNYTNLFVTSSYDVTQHDAELDEVCDYIYDAGLSFIVYFQYTSVNHHFDIQKWTIQAKKTYGDKYLGEYFLDEIGGKQLDMGYPHIGSRGSYMEATSDFVELVQKYSADFNSGGEDFTSDYALYWFDYKAGFDTVLAAFGWNQSRQLHISLCRGAAKVQNRDWGAMLTWTYNHPPYLESGPELYEDLLLAYHSGAKYAIVFNHDETEPYSGYGILAEEHFEALENFWNYKNGNPKKHGALTADVAFVLPPDYGFGFRDPDDRVWRYWKEPFSSKMWNEVNDLLKEYGSRLDIVYGDPEFNDKIEDCYSTVLRWGFEAAESFPVRNLNTSIGYPTIQAAIQSGYTLDGHVIYVTTGTYYENVVVNKSVALIGEDRETTIIDGGNAASTVYLERSANVTGFTIRNGDAPEQVDTTTIVGYMVIVDYPSDWGAGILVDRANCCIVGNDVIDNNYGICIRSSGNVTLSGNSIFGNDVNLMIDGDSLSHFINDIDALNTVDGKTVYYLVNEKNLSIDSSFSDIGFLALVNCTNITVQDLSLDNNGQGIVLVNTTDSTVTGNSITNNQEGIRLLGSSNNVFRDNSINNNVYSLWIQNGLTNDIDTSNTVDGRPIIYWVNQQTRTVPSDAGYVALINCKDIMTKNLNISGNRQGILLASTTDSSIMESNLSNNYYGVQLENCADIVISGNCIENNKENGIYLKQSSNNIITNNLLSMSKVGIQIGNHETNYADTNHDNQIIGNTIRDNIGGIRFGEIESISMFYRNSLINNTKTIDFRWWDYSADASILLNWDNGAEGNYWSDYVGNDTNHDGILDAEYQIFSRSIGTITHETGPATPALLNITDRYPLSGMFLSFTQSGQTFNVVSNSTIRNFQYHQAECTITLQVDTEGFGFCRIAIPHTAMDVTSISVVINGGQVSALNPNYQLYDDGTRRWIYFAYPEGAQQIQITTEQP
;
A
#
# COMPACT_ATOMS: atom_id res chain seq x y z
N MET A 1 -58.08 34.26 30.61
CA MET A 1 -59.45 34.14 31.14
C MET A 1 -59.95 32.75 30.79
N VAL A 2 -60.35 31.98 31.80
CA VAL A 2 -60.70 30.55 31.75
C VAL A 2 -62.12 30.38 31.18
N MET A 3 -62.39 29.40 30.30
CA MET A 3 -63.36 28.30 30.54
C MET A 3 -63.78 27.51 29.28
N PHE A 4 -63.83 26.19 29.52
CA PHE A 4 -64.35 25.05 28.77
C PHE A 4 -65.79 25.19 28.25
N ILE A 5 -66.17 24.38 27.24
CA ILE A 5 -67.21 23.32 27.34
C ILE A 5 -67.19 22.40 26.11
N ASN A 6 -67.60 21.15 26.36
CA ASN A 6 -67.34 19.90 25.67
C ASN A 6 -68.54 19.43 24.81
N LYS A 7 -68.24 18.42 23.97
CA LYS A 7 -69.12 17.57 23.14
C LYS A 7 -70.48 17.20 23.76
N LYS A 8 -71.53 17.23 22.95
CA LYS A 8 -72.45 16.12 22.56
C LYS A 8 -73.81 16.66 22.14
N ASP A 9 -74.42 15.94 21.21
CA ASP A 9 -75.73 16.15 20.58
C ASP A 9 -75.69 17.25 19.51
N VAL A 10 -75.66 16.93 18.21
CA VAL A 10 -76.75 16.26 17.49
C VAL A 10 -76.19 15.33 16.40
N MET A 11 -76.02 14.05 16.74
CA MET A 11 -76.16 12.95 15.79
C MET A 11 -77.66 12.72 15.56
N SER A 12 -78.22 13.20 14.44
CA SER A 12 -79.46 12.63 13.85
C SER A 12 -79.85 13.14 12.46
N VAL A 13 -79.07 14.02 11.81
CA VAL A 13 -79.45 14.58 10.49
C VAL A 13 -78.51 14.19 9.33
N THR A 14 -77.36 13.56 9.60
CA THR A 14 -76.37 13.20 8.57
C THR A 14 -76.43 11.74 8.07
N ALA A 15 -77.40 10.93 8.51
CA ALA A 15 -77.50 9.52 8.12
C ALA A 15 -78.36 9.24 6.87
N LYS A 16 -79.06 10.25 6.30
CA LYS A 16 -79.91 10.07 5.10
C LYS A 16 -79.28 10.55 3.79
N THR A 17 -78.13 11.20 3.83
CA THR A 17 -77.44 11.74 2.63
C THR A 17 -76.23 10.91 2.18
N GLU A 18 -75.70 9.99 2.99
CA GLU A 18 -74.59 9.09 2.60
C GLU A 18 -75.07 7.79 1.92
N VAL A 19 -76.22 7.22 2.32
CA VAL A 19 -76.75 5.98 1.72
C VAL A 19 -77.16 6.19 0.24
N GLY A 20 -77.61 7.40 -0.12
CA GLY A 20 -77.97 7.74 -1.50
C GLY A 20 -76.77 7.98 -2.44
N ARG A 21 -75.59 8.32 -1.90
CA ARG A 21 -74.36 8.49 -2.69
C ARG A 21 -73.64 7.17 -2.93
N ASP A 22 -73.68 6.24 -1.98
CA ASP A 22 -73.04 4.93 -2.12
C ASP A 22 -73.79 4.00 -3.10
N LEU A 23 -75.14 4.08 -3.11
CA LEU A 23 -75.95 3.31 -4.07
C LEU A 23 -75.73 3.78 -5.52
N ARG A 24 -75.56 5.09 -5.78
CA ARG A 24 -75.27 5.60 -7.12
C ARG A 24 -73.87 5.23 -7.62
N ARG A 25 -72.86 5.17 -6.74
CA ARG A 25 -71.50 4.71 -7.10
C ARG A 25 -71.47 3.22 -7.42
N LYS A 26 -72.16 2.38 -6.64
CA LYS A 26 -72.24 0.93 -6.89
C LYS A 26 -73.02 0.59 -8.17
N THR A 27 -74.09 1.33 -8.48
CA THR A 27 -74.86 1.13 -9.72
C THR A 27 -74.08 1.61 -10.97
N ALA A 28 -73.29 2.68 -10.86
CA ALA A 28 -72.41 3.14 -11.95
C ALA A 28 -71.25 2.17 -12.19
N LEU A 29 -70.65 1.60 -11.13
CA LEU A 29 -69.58 0.61 -11.23
C LEU A 29 -70.08 -0.70 -11.87
N LEU A 30 -71.28 -1.16 -11.51
CA LEU A 30 -71.91 -2.33 -12.14
C LEU A 30 -72.25 -2.11 -13.62
N ALA A 31 -72.64 -0.88 -14.01
CA ALA A 31 -72.89 -0.54 -15.42
C ALA A 31 -71.59 -0.50 -16.24
N VAL A 32 -70.48 -0.01 -15.67
CA VAL A 32 -69.15 0.01 -16.32
C VAL A 32 -68.59 -1.40 -16.46
N VAL A 33 -68.73 -2.25 -15.43
CA VAL A 33 -68.30 -3.66 -15.49
C VAL A 33 -69.15 -4.46 -16.49
N ALA A 34 -70.48 -4.24 -16.54
CA ALA A 34 -71.34 -4.88 -17.53
C ALA A 34 -71.02 -4.41 -18.97
N ALA A 35 -70.71 -3.12 -19.17
CA ALA A 35 -70.27 -2.62 -20.48
C ALA A 35 -68.91 -3.19 -20.89
N ALA A 36 -67.97 -3.35 -19.95
CA ALA A 36 -66.68 -3.98 -20.19
C ALA A 36 -66.81 -5.47 -20.55
N ILE A 37 -67.74 -6.20 -19.93
CA ILE A 37 -68.02 -7.62 -20.24
C ILE A 37 -68.71 -7.78 -21.60
N VAL A 38 -69.60 -6.86 -21.98
CA VAL A 38 -70.22 -6.88 -23.32
C VAL A 38 -69.21 -6.48 -24.41
N LEU A 39 -68.30 -5.54 -24.13
CA LEU A 39 -67.21 -5.17 -25.05
C LEU A 39 -66.15 -6.29 -25.19
N SER A 40 -65.80 -6.99 -24.11
CA SER A 40 -64.84 -8.11 -24.17
C SER A 40 -65.41 -9.35 -24.85
N SER A 41 -66.70 -9.66 -24.64
CA SER A 41 -67.39 -10.75 -25.34
C SER A 41 -67.64 -10.46 -26.82
N SER A 42 -67.82 -9.18 -27.19
CA SER A 42 -67.86 -8.75 -28.60
C SER A 42 -66.50 -8.90 -29.29
N PHE A 43 -65.39 -8.63 -28.57
CA PHE A 43 -64.03 -8.80 -29.08
C PHE A 43 -63.66 -10.28 -29.29
N LEU A 44 -64.08 -11.17 -28.40
CA LEU A 44 -63.85 -12.62 -28.51
C LEU A 44 -64.59 -13.28 -29.70
N VAL A 45 -65.76 -12.76 -30.08
CA VAL A 45 -66.48 -13.26 -31.26
C VAL A 45 -65.87 -12.73 -32.57
N ILE A 46 -65.28 -11.54 -32.58
CA ILE A 46 -64.56 -11.00 -33.75
C ILE A 46 -63.18 -11.68 -33.90
N TRP A 47 -62.51 -12.04 -32.80
CA TRP A 47 -61.23 -12.75 -32.81
C TRP A 47 -61.32 -14.16 -33.41
N ASN A 48 -62.44 -14.86 -33.23
CA ASN A 48 -62.65 -16.22 -33.76
C ASN A 48 -63.04 -16.27 -35.26
N PHE A 49 -63.30 -15.12 -35.90
CA PHE A 49 -63.71 -15.04 -37.31
C PHE A 49 -62.78 -14.20 -38.19
N LEU A 50 -61.69 -13.66 -37.64
CA LEU A 50 -60.59 -13.14 -38.43
C LEU A 50 -59.76 -14.33 -38.95
N PRO A 51 -59.38 -14.36 -40.23
CA PRO A 51 -58.44 -15.36 -40.71
C PRO A 51 -57.17 -15.24 -39.85
N HIS A 52 -56.85 -16.28 -39.08
CA HIS A 52 -55.55 -16.39 -38.44
C HIS A 52 -54.51 -16.35 -39.56
N GLY A 53 -53.80 -15.23 -39.64
CA GLY A 53 -52.61 -15.13 -40.46
C GLY A 53 -51.66 -16.22 -39.99
N ASP A 54 -51.35 -17.14 -40.88
CA ASP A 54 -50.30 -18.13 -40.67
C ASP A 54 -49.00 -17.41 -40.25
N GLY A 55 -48.30 -18.01 -39.28
CA GLY A 55 -47.28 -17.39 -38.43
C GLY A 55 -46.27 -16.46 -39.08
N LEU A 56 -46.16 -15.24 -38.52
CA LEU A 56 -44.97 -14.41 -38.56
C LEU A 56 -44.13 -14.78 -37.33
N GLY A 57 -42.90 -15.25 -37.53
CA GLY A 57 -41.95 -15.49 -36.43
C GLY A 57 -41.61 -14.18 -35.71
N THR A 58 -41.17 -14.28 -34.45
CA THR A 58 -40.58 -13.15 -33.70
C THR A 58 -39.46 -12.52 -34.53
N GLU A 59 -39.45 -11.19 -34.59
CA GLU A 59 -38.46 -10.42 -35.37
C GLU A 59 -37.04 -10.71 -34.85
N PHE A 60 -36.11 -10.97 -35.77
CA PHE A 60 -34.71 -11.27 -35.49
C PHE A 60 -33.82 -10.36 -36.33
N PHE A 61 -32.88 -9.69 -35.68
CA PHE A 61 -31.96 -8.74 -36.31
C PHE A 61 -30.57 -9.36 -36.43
N VAL A 62 -30.08 -9.48 -37.65
CA VAL A 62 -28.72 -9.94 -37.97
C VAL A 62 -28.00 -8.88 -38.77
N GLY A 63 -26.77 -8.57 -38.36
CA GLY A 63 -26.02 -7.45 -38.91
C GLY A 63 -24.53 -7.50 -38.64
N VAL A 64 -23.86 -6.44 -39.08
CA VAL A 64 -22.44 -6.20 -38.86
C VAL A 64 -22.24 -4.85 -38.16
N GLN A 65 -21.18 -4.73 -37.39
CA GLN A 65 -20.73 -3.47 -36.78
C GLN A 65 -19.49 -2.96 -37.51
N LEU A 66 -19.39 -1.68 -37.84
CA LEU A 66 -18.13 -1.10 -38.33
C LEU A 66 -17.46 -0.21 -37.29
N GLY A 67 -16.28 -0.62 -36.83
CA GLY A 67 -15.49 -0.03 -35.75
C GLY A 67 -14.61 1.14 -36.14
N TYR A 68 -14.07 1.17 -37.37
CA TYR A 68 -13.27 2.28 -37.92
C TYR A 68 -13.56 2.44 -39.42
N GLY A 69 -13.41 3.66 -39.93
CA GLY A 69 -13.64 4.00 -41.33
C GLY A 69 -14.55 5.22 -41.47
N GLY A 70 -14.42 5.89 -42.61
CA GLY A 70 -15.24 7.05 -42.95
C GLY A 70 -16.58 6.67 -43.57
N VAL A 71 -17.34 7.68 -43.99
CA VAL A 71 -18.65 7.53 -44.66
C VAL A 71 -18.60 6.56 -45.86
N ASP A 72 -17.53 6.61 -46.67
CA ASP A 72 -17.39 5.75 -47.85
C ASP A 72 -17.21 4.27 -47.48
N ASP A 73 -16.50 3.97 -46.38
CA ASP A 73 -16.31 2.61 -45.88
C ASP A 73 -17.63 2.03 -45.38
N TYR A 74 -18.45 2.84 -44.69
CA TYR A 74 -19.82 2.47 -44.33
C TYR A 74 -20.66 2.13 -45.55
N LYS A 75 -20.68 3.01 -46.57
CA LYS A 75 -21.45 2.77 -47.80
C LYS A 75 -21.03 1.48 -48.50
N ALA A 76 -19.72 1.25 -48.60
CA ALA A 76 -19.17 0.04 -49.21
C ALA A 76 -19.59 -1.22 -48.45
N LEU A 77 -19.50 -1.22 -47.11
CA LEU A 77 -19.89 -2.37 -46.31
C LEU A 77 -21.41 -2.58 -46.32
N VAL A 78 -22.22 -1.52 -46.26
CA VAL A 78 -23.69 -1.58 -46.42
C VAL A 78 -24.05 -2.22 -47.75
N ASP A 79 -23.44 -1.77 -48.85
CA ASP A 79 -23.69 -2.34 -50.18
C ASP A 79 -23.31 -3.82 -50.26
N LYS A 80 -22.24 -4.22 -49.57
CA LYS A 80 -21.81 -5.62 -49.49
C LYS A 80 -22.84 -6.49 -48.77
N VAL A 81 -23.46 -6.00 -47.68
CA VAL A 81 -24.27 -6.85 -46.78
C VAL A 81 -25.80 -6.72 -46.91
N LYS A 82 -26.31 -5.61 -47.47
CA LYS A 82 -27.75 -5.24 -47.41
C LYS A 82 -28.75 -6.27 -47.93
N ASN A 83 -28.33 -7.21 -48.78
CA ASN A 83 -29.22 -8.23 -49.34
C ASN A 83 -29.38 -9.46 -48.43
N TYR A 84 -28.54 -9.60 -47.41
CA TYR A 84 -28.52 -10.74 -46.49
C TYR A 84 -28.33 -10.34 -45.02
N THR A 85 -28.60 -9.09 -44.68
CA THR A 85 -28.72 -8.59 -43.31
C THR A 85 -29.97 -7.70 -43.19
N ASN A 86 -30.39 -7.41 -41.96
CA ASN A 86 -31.44 -6.42 -41.67
C ASN A 86 -31.05 -5.43 -40.58
N LEU A 87 -29.81 -5.50 -40.07
CA LEU A 87 -29.26 -4.63 -39.05
C LEU A 87 -27.87 -4.13 -39.46
N PHE A 88 -27.53 -2.90 -39.07
CA PHE A 88 -26.19 -2.36 -39.11
C PHE A 88 -25.88 -1.60 -37.81
N VAL A 89 -24.68 -1.76 -37.26
CA VAL A 89 -24.24 -1.00 -36.07
C VAL A 89 -23.15 -0.01 -36.47
N THR A 90 -23.39 1.28 -36.20
CA THR A 90 -22.43 2.35 -36.49
C THR A 90 -21.58 2.62 -35.25
N SER A 91 -20.25 2.53 -35.35
CA SER A 91 -19.37 2.67 -34.17
C SER A 91 -18.05 3.39 -34.40
N SER A 92 -17.70 3.72 -35.65
CA SER A 92 -16.50 4.48 -35.95
C SER A 92 -16.52 5.89 -35.36
N TYR A 93 -15.48 6.18 -34.56
CA TYR A 93 -15.22 7.47 -33.94
C TYR A 93 -15.30 8.66 -34.92
N ASP A 94 -14.71 8.52 -36.11
CA ASP A 94 -14.67 9.60 -37.11
C ASP A 94 -16.08 10.01 -37.58
N VAL A 95 -17.03 9.07 -37.55
CA VAL A 95 -18.43 9.29 -37.92
C VAL A 95 -19.26 9.65 -36.71
N THR A 96 -19.19 8.89 -35.62
CA THR A 96 -20.15 9.03 -34.50
C THR A 96 -19.94 10.30 -33.67
N GLN A 97 -18.81 11.01 -33.81
CA GLN A 97 -18.58 12.30 -33.15
C GLN A 97 -19.11 13.53 -33.90
N HIS A 98 -19.50 13.37 -35.18
CA HIS A 98 -19.94 14.48 -36.03
C HIS A 98 -21.36 14.21 -36.56
N ASP A 99 -22.29 15.13 -36.30
CA ASP A 99 -23.72 14.94 -36.64
C ASP A 99 -23.96 14.84 -38.15
N ALA A 100 -23.25 15.62 -38.97
CA ALA A 100 -23.41 15.60 -40.42
C ALA A 100 -22.99 14.25 -41.05
N GLU A 101 -21.83 13.72 -40.68
CA GLU A 101 -21.32 12.43 -41.14
C GLU A 101 -22.18 11.27 -40.62
N LEU A 102 -22.62 11.35 -39.35
CA LEU A 102 -23.52 10.37 -38.76
C LEU A 102 -24.88 10.36 -39.46
N ASP A 103 -25.49 11.53 -39.71
CA ASP A 103 -26.74 11.67 -40.46
C ASP A 103 -26.61 11.07 -41.86
N GLU A 104 -25.52 11.35 -42.58
CA GLU A 104 -25.28 10.81 -43.93
C GLU A 104 -25.19 9.27 -43.92
N VAL A 105 -24.48 8.70 -42.94
CA VAL A 105 -24.39 7.24 -42.79
C VAL A 105 -25.74 6.63 -42.41
N CYS A 106 -26.46 7.22 -41.46
CA CYS A 106 -27.77 6.77 -41.02
C CYS A 106 -28.81 6.82 -42.14
N ASP A 107 -28.85 7.91 -42.92
CA ASP A 107 -29.69 8.05 -44.11
C ASP A 107 -29.40 6.95 -45.14
N TYR A 108 -28.12 6.67 -45.39
CA TYR A 108 -27.73 5.63 -46.35
C TYR A 108 -28.15 4.22 -45.90
N ILE A 109 -27.97 3.91 -44.61
CA ILE A 109 -28.38 2.63 -44.03
C ILE A 109 -29.92 2.49 -44.09
N TYR A 110 -30.64 3.57 -43.77
CA TYR A 110 -32.10 3.62 -43.83
C TYR A 110 -32.63 3.43 -45.26
N ASP A 111 -32.05 4.12 -46.25
CA ASP A 111 -32.40 4.01 -47.67
C ASP A 111 -32.09 2.62 -48.25
N ALA A 112 -31.07 1.94 -47.71
CA ALA A 112 -30.78 0.54 -48.01
C ALA A 112 -31.81 -0.44 -47.40
N GLY A 113 -32.75 0.04 -46.57
CA GLY A 113 -33.81 -0.72 -45.94
C GLY A 113 -33.43 -1.43 -44.65
N LEU A 114 -32.24 -1.17 -44.11
CA LEU A 114 -31.72 -1.79 -42.90
C LEU A 114 -32.19 -1.02 -41.65
N SER A 115 -32.37 -1.75 -40.55
CA SER A 115 -32.47 -1.14 -39.23
C SER A 115 -31.06 -0.86 -38.69
N PHE A 116 -30.90 0.03 -37.72
CA PHE A 116 -29.58 0.38 -37.19
C PHE A 116 -29.58 0.75 -35.71
N ILE A 117 -28.40 0.53 -35.11
CA ILE A 117 -28.02 0.91 -33.74
C ILE A 117 -26.79 1.83 -33.87
N VAL A 118 -26.72 2.87 -33.03
CA VAL A 118 -25.60 3.81 -33.02
C VAL A 118 -24.81 3.65 -31.73
N TYR A 119 -23.52 3.35 -31.85
CA TYR A 119 -22.58 3.29 -30.73
C TYR A 119 -21.97 4.66 -30.43
N PHE A 120 -22.15 5.14 -29.21
CA PHE A 120 -21.54 6.36 -28.72
C PHE A 120 -20.38 6.03 -27.78
N GLN A 121 -19.17 6.39 -28.20
CA GLN A 121 -17.96 6.10 -27.44
C GLN A 121 -17.76 7.13 -26.31
N TYR A 122 -17.47 6.66 -25.11
CA TYR A 122 -17.20 7.48 -23.92
C TYR A 122 -18.42 8.24 -23.37
N THR A 123 -18.31 9.56 -23.19
CA THR A 123 -19.30 10.43 -22.54
C THR A 123 -19.82 11.48 -23.52
N SER A 124 -20.98 12.06 -23.21
CA SER A 124 -21.64 13.08 -24.06
C SER A 124 -20.74 14.28 -24.38
N VAL A 125 -19.83 14.64 -23.48
CA VAL A 125 -18.90 15.78 -23.66
C VAL A 125 -17.84 15.58 -24.73
N ASN A 126 -17.65 14.34 -25.20
CA ASN A 126 -16.66 14.02 -26.23
C ASN A 126 -17.21 14.19 -27.66
N HIS A 127 -18.48 14.55 -27.81
CA HIS A 127 -19.14 14.67 -29.11
C HIS A 127 -19.32 16.15 -29.49
N HIS A 128 -19.22 16.46 -30.79
CA HIS A 128 -19.37 17.84 -31.28
C HIS A 128 -20.83 18.32 -31.34
N PHE A 129 -21.77 17.46 -30.93
CA PHE A 129 -23.20 17.72 -30.90
C PHE A 129 -23.84 17.14 -29.63
N ASP A 130 -25.09 17.54 -29.38
CA ASP A 130 -25.87 17.08 -28.23
C ASP A 130 -26.52 15.73 -28.56
N ILE A 131 -25.97 14.65 -28.00
CA ILE A 131 -26.40 13.27 -28.26
C ILE A 131 -27.88 13.08 -27.97
N GLN A 132 -28.38 13.53 -26.81
CA GLN A 132 -29.79 13.38 -26.44
C GLN A 132 -30.73 14.06 -27.45
N LYS A 133 -30.37 15.26 -27.91
CA LYS A 133 -31.15 15.93 -28.94
C LYS A 133 -31.13 15.17 -30.26
N TRP A 134 -29.96 14.63 -30.62
CA TRP A 134 -29.79 13.87 -31.85
C TRP A 134 -30.60 12.57 -31.82
N THR A 135 -30.51 11.77 -30.76
CA THR A 135 -31.23 10.48 -30.63
C THR A 135 -32.75 10.66 -30.65
N ILE A 136 -33.28 11.68 -29.95
CA ILE A 136 -34.70 12.06 -30.00
C ILE A 136 -35.11 12.43 -31.44
N GLN A 137 -34.24 13.09 -32.18
CA GLN A 137 -34.51 13.48 -33.56
C GLN A 137 -34.41 12.28 -34.50
N ALA A 138 -33.39 11.43 -34.36
CA ALA A 138 -33.21 10.19 -35.09
C ALA A 138 -34.44 9.29 -34.95
N LYS A 139 -34.97 9.14 -33.72
CA LYS A 139 -36.19 8.35 -33.51
C LYS A 139 -37.40 8.91 -34.28
N LYS A 140 -37.54 10.23 -34.36
CA LYS A 140 -38.61 10.87 -35.13
C LYS A 140 -38.41 10.73 -36.64
N THR A 141 -37.16 10.78 -37.11
CA THR A 141 -36.81 10.72 -38.53
C THR A 141 -36.94 9.29 -39.07
N TYR A 142 -36.38 8.31 -38.38
CA TYR A 142 -36.20 6.94 -38.87
C TYR A 142 -37.22 5.94 -38.30
N GLY A 143 -37.98 6.32 -37.27
CA GLY A 143 -39.04 5.49 -36.69
C GLY A 143 -38.54 4.16 -36.14
N ASP A 144 -39.13 3.06 -36.62
CA ASP A 144 -38.81 1.69 -36.18
C ASP A 144 -37.50 1.16 -36.78
N LYS A 145 -36.90 1.88 -37.75
CA LYS A 145 -35.59 1.51 -38.31
C LYS A 145 -34.43 1.97 -37.42
N TYR A 146 -34.63 3.00 -36.60
CA TYR A 146 -33.69 3.34 -35.54
C TYR A 146 -34.04 2.56 -34.28
N LEU A 147 -33.18 1.59 -33.94
CA LEU A 147 -33.42 0.65 -32.84
C LEU A 147 -32.98 1.24 -31.50
N GLY A 148 -31.84 1.93 -31.46
CA GLY A 148 -31.42 2.68 -30.27
C GLY A 148 -29.92 2.94 -30.18
N GLU A 149 -29.48 3.12 -28.94
CA GLU A 149 -28.19 3.65 -28.53
C GLU A 149 -27.34 2.54 -27.89
N TYR A 150 -26.13 2.33 -28.39
CA TYR A 150 -25.15 1.44 -27.80
C TYR A 150 -24.07 2.27 -27.09
N PHE A 151 -23.79 2.00 -25.81
CA PHE A 151 -22.78 2.72 -25.03
C PHE A 151 -22.25 1.86 -23.88
N LEU A 152 -21.18 2.34 -23.22
CA LEU A 152 -20.52 1.64 -22.10
C LEU A 152 -20.22 0.18 -22.42
N ASP A 153 -19.53 -0.03 -23.54
CA ASP A 153 -19.06 -1.33 -24.01
C ASP A 153 -18.29 -2.07 -22.89
N GLU A 154 -18.64 -3.33 -22.66
CA GLU A 154 -18.02 -4.30 -21.74
C GLU A 154 -17.89 -3.82 -20.29
N ILE A 155 -18.85 -3.05 -19.79
CA ILE A 155 -18.75 -2.37 -18.49
C ILE A 155 -18.61 -3.33 -17.29
N GLY A 156 -19.30 -4.46 -17.29
CA GLY A 156 -19.21 -5.51 -16.29
C GLY A 156 -17.88 -6.27 -16.38
N GLY A 157 -17.47 -6.65 -17.58
CA GLY A 157 -16.16 -7.25 -17.85
C GLY A 157 -14.99 -6.37 -17.43
N LYS A 158 -15.01 -5.09 -17.84
CA LYS A 158 -14.03 -4.06 -17.45
C LYS A 158 -14.01 -3.85 -15.94
N GLN A 159 -15.13 -4.04 -15.25
CA GLN A 159 -15.12 -3.98 -13.80
C GLN A 159 -14.27 -5.10 -13.21
N LEU A 160 -14.38 -6.31 -13.75
CA LEU A 160 -13.57 -7.43 -13.28
C LEU A 160 -12.09 -7.29 -13.68
N ASP A 161 -11.79 -6.84 -14.90
CA ASP A 161 -10.43 -6.79 -15.47
C ASP A 161 -9.56 -5.60 -15.06
N MET A 162 -10.16 -4.42 -14.93
CA MET A 162 -9.42 -3.19 -14.63
C MET A 162 -10.02 -2.41 -13.45
N GLY A 163 -11.18 -2.83 -12.94
CA GLY A 163 -11.85 -2.12 -11.87
C GLY A 163 -12.63 -0.90 -12.37
N TYR A 164 -13.06 -0.87 -13.63
CA TYR A 164 -13.84 0.22 -14.22
C TYR A 164 -15.30 -0.22 -14.45
N PRO A 165 -16.31 0.51 -13.93
CA PRO A 165 -16.19 1.75 -13.18
C PRO A 165 -15.59 1.51 -11.80
N HIS A 166 -14.82 2.48 -11.30
CA HIS A 166 -14.21 2.38 -9.98
C HIS A 166 -15.27 2.44 -8.88
N ILE A 167 -15.73 1.29 -8.42
CA ILE A 167 -16.63 1.16 -7.27
C ILE A 167 -15.85 1.31 -5.95
N GLY A 168 -16.44 2.02 -4.98
CA GLY A 168 -15.76 2.43 -3.76
C GLY A 168 -15.77 1.37 -2.65
N SER A 169 -16.60 0.34 -2.78
CA SER A 169 -16.87 -0.63 -1.72
C SER A 169 -15.65 -1.48 -1.33
N ARG A 170 -15.20 -1.37 -0.07
CA ARG A 170 -14.37 -2.38 0.62
C ARG A 170 -15.15 -3.17 1.68
N GLY A 171 -16.46 -2.94 1.84
CA GLY A 171 -17.26 -3.49 2.94
C GLY A 171 -18.02 -4.77 2.61
N SER A 172 -18.82 -4.78 1.53
CA SER A 172 -19.70 -5.91 1.19
C SER A 172 -20.05 -6.05 -0.29
N TYR A 173 -20.65 -7.18 -0.66
CA TYR A 173 -21.18 -7.41 -2.01
C TYR A 173 -22.39 -6.56 -2.37
N MET A 174 -23.25 -6.29 -1.39
CA MET A 174 -24.42 -5.43 -1.57
C MET A 174 -24.00 -3.99 -1.87
N GLU A 175 -22.97 -3.49 -1.17
CA GLU A 175 -22.38 -2.18 -1.44
C GLU A 175 -21.74 -2.15 -2.83
N ALA A 176 -20.95 -3.18 -3.19
CA ALA A 176 -20.34 -3.27 -4.53
C ALA A 176 -21.37 -3.25 -5.65
N THR A 177 -22.46 -3.99 -5.46
CA THR A 177 -23.59 -4.04 -6.40
C THR A 177 -24.26 -2.68 -6.51
N SER A 178 -24.51 -2.01 -5.38
CA SER A 178 -25.15 -0.69 -5.36
C SER A 178 -24.28 0.35 -6.04
N ASP A 179 -22.98 0.40 -5.72
CA ASP A 179 -22.01 1.30 -6.33
C ASP A 179 -21.93 1.10 -7.85
N PHE A 180 -21.86 -0.16 -8.30
CA PHE A 180 -21.81 -0.49 -9.72
C PHE A 180 -23.06 0.00 -10.44
N VAL A 181 -24.25 -0.36 -9.93
CA VAL A 181 -25.53 0.03 -10.51
C VAL A 181 -25.69 1.55 -10.56
N GLU A 182 -25.39 2.26 -9.47
CA GLU A 182 -25.49 3.73 -9.41
C GLU A 182 -24.52 4.42 -10.37
N LEU A 183 -23.28 3.93 -10.46
CA LEU A 183 -22.27 4.52 -11.35
C LEU A 183 -22.60 4.28 -12.82
N VAL A 184 -23.03 3.07 -13.19
CA VAL A 184 -23.46 2.78 -14.54
C VAL A 184 -24.68 3.63 -14.90
N GLN A 185 -25.71 3.70 -14.05
CA GLN A 185 -26.88 4.58 -14.27
C GLN A 185 -26.49 6.04 -14.45
N LYS A 186 -25.52 6.53 -13.68
CA LYS A 186 -25.01 7.89 -13.81
C LYS A 186 -24.30 8.11 -15.15
N TYR A 187 -23.52 7.14 -15.62
CA TYR A 187 -22.83 7.23 -16.90
C TYR A 187 -23.79 7.10 -18.09
N SER A 188 -24.86 6.33 -17.92
CA SER A 188 -25.89 6.13 -18.93
C SER A 188 -26.87 7.31 -19.07
N ALA A 189 -26.95 8.20 -18.07
CA ALA A 189 -27.96 9.26 -18.00
C ALA A 189 -28.04 10.16 -19.25
N ASP A 190 -26.94 10.30 -19.99
CA ASP A 190 -26.87 11.12 -21.20
C ASP A 190 -27.33 10.39 -22.49
N PHE A 191 -27.60 9.09 -22.44
CA PHE A 191 -27.92 8.28 -23.63
C PHE A 191 -29.40 7.87 -23.70
N ASN A 192 -30.06 7.67 -22.55
CA ASN A 192 -31.42 7.11 -22.42
C ASN A 192 -32.55 8.04 -22.91
N SER A 193 -32.66 8.29 -24.23
CA SER A 193 -33.51 9.38 -24.74
C SER A 193 -34.23 9.14 -26.07
N GLY A 194 -33.78 8.21 -26.92
CA GLY A 194 -34.34 7.97 -28.26
C GLY A 194 -34.91 6.57 -28.51
N GLY A 195 -34.13 5.50 -28.31
CA GLY A 195 -34.47 4.11 -28.61
C GLY A 195 -34.27 3.14 -27.44
N GLU A 196 -33.98 1.87 -27.73
CA GLU A 196 -33.55 0.87 -26.73
C GLU A 196 -32.10 1.15 -26.31
N ASP A 197 -31.79 1.01 -25.03
CA ASP A 197 -30.43 1.13 -24.50
C ASP A 197 -29.68 -0.22 -24.61
N PHE A 198 -28.59 -0.23 -25.38
CA PHE A 198 -27.74 -1.39 -25.63
C PHE A 198 -26.40 -1.29 -24.91
N THR A 199 -25.90 -2.43 -24.44
CA THR A 199 -24.47 -2.65 -24.19
C THR A 199 -24.04 -4.04 -24.68
N SER A 200 -22.75 -4.29 -24.78
CA SER A 200 -22.16 -5.61 -24.99
C SER A 200 -21.33 -5.95 -23.78
N ASP A 201 -21.35 -7.21 -23.34
CA ASP A 201 -20.52 -7.64 -22.21
C ASP A 201 -20.11 -9.11 -22.34
N TYR A 202 -19.09 -9.49 -21.56
CA TYR A 202 -18.65 -10.87 -21.37
C TYR A 202 -18.82 -11.35 -19.92
N ALA A 203 -19.27 -10.51 -18.99
CA ALA A 203 -19.53 -10.88 -17.60
C ALA A 203 -20.63 -10.01 -16.97
N LEU A 204 -21.08 -10.38 -15.77
CA LEU A 204 -21.97 -9.56 -14.92
C LEU A 204 -23.32 -9.11 -15.55
N TYR A 205 -23.79 -9.78 -16.61
CA TYR A 205 -25.04 -9.49 -17.33
C TYR A 205 -26.26 -9.16 -16.44
N TRP A 206 -26.44 -9.87 -15.32
CA TRP A 206 -27.53 -9.61 -14.38
C TRP A 206 -27.52 -8.17 -13.85
N PHE A 207 -26.32 -7.67 -13.55
CA PHE A 207 -26.09 -6.35 -12.99
C PHE A 207 -26.15 -5.26 -14.05
N ASP A 208 -25.84 -5.57 -15.31
CA ASP A 208 -26.05 -4.64 -16.43
C ASP A 208 -27.54 -4.34 -16.61
N TYR A 209 -28.39 -5.37 -16.65
CA TYR A 209 -29.84 -5.15 -16.71
C TYR A 209 -30.37 -4.43 -15.46
N LYS A 210 -29.82 -4.73 -14.28
CA LYS A 210 -30.16 -4.01 -13.03
C LYS A 210 -29.73 -2.54 -13.08
N ALA A 211 -28.66 -2.23 -13.80
CA ALA A 211 -28.21 -0.87 -14.08
C ALA A 211 -29.08 -0.14 -15.12
N GLY A 212 -29.97 -0.84 -15.82
CA GLY A 212 -31.06 -0.23 -16.58
C GLY A 212 -31.02 -0.46 -18.09
N PHE A 213 -30.04 -1.21 -18.63
CA PHE A 213 -30.01 -1.53 -20.05
C PHE A 213 -31.26 -2.30 -20.50
N ASP A 214 -31.74 -2.00 -21.72
CA ASP A 214 -32.88 -2.69 -22.33
C ASP A 214 -32.45 -3.99 -23.01
N THR A 215 -31.26 -3.99 -23.62
CA THR A 215 -30.67 -5.15 -24.29
C THR A 215 -29.18 -5.26 -23.98
N VAL A 216 -28.73 -6.45 -23.56
CA VAL A 216 -27.31 -6.78 -23.45
C VAL A 216 -26.92 -7.79 -24.53
N LEU A 217 -25.83 -7.50 -25.24
CA LEU A 217 -25.23 -8.36 -26.25
C LEU A 217 -24.16 -9.23 -25.57
N ALA A 218 -24.42 -10.52 -25.46
CA ALA A 218 -23.45 -11.48 -24.93
C ALA A 218 -22.28 -11.65 -25.92
N ALA A 219 -21.06 -11.39 -25.49
CA ALA A 219 -19.88 -11.54 -26.32
C ALA A 219 -19.56 -13.01 -26.59
N PHE A 220 -19.62 -13.41 -27.86
CA PHE A 220 -19.11 -14.69 -28.34
C PHE A 220 -17.70 -14.46 -28.87
N GLY A 221 -16.71 -14.65 -28.01
CA GLY A 221 -15.30 -14.41 -28.32
C GLY A 221 -14.38 -15.13 -27.35
N TRP A 222 -13.07 -14.93 -27.50
CA TRP A 222 -12.00 -15.39 -26.61
C TRP A 222 -12.01 -16.89 -26.30
N ASN A 223 -12.54 -17.70 -27.22
CA ASN A 223 -12.76 -19.14 -27.06
C ASN A 223 -13.52 -19.53 -25.76
N GLN A 224 -14.35 -18.60 -25.26
CA GLN A 224 -15.20 -18.85 -24.10
C GLN A 224 -16.40 -19.75 -24.46
N SER A 225 -17.04 -20.31 -23.43
CA SER A 225 -18.21 -21.15 -23.62
C SER A 225 -19.43 -20.32 -24.02
N ARG A 226 -19.86 -20.42 -25.28
CA ARG A 226 -21.06 -19.74 -25.82
C ARG A 226 -22.29 -20.10 -24.98
N GLN A 227 -22.45 -21.38 -24.66
CA GLN A 227 -23.58 -21.88 -23.88
C GLN A 227 -23.63 -21.27 -22.47
N LEU A 228 -22.48 -21.04 -21.82
CA LEU A 228 -22.42 -20.39 -20.51
C LEU A 228 -22.90 -18.94 -20.60
N HIS A 229 -22.37 -18.15 -21.53
CA HIS A 229 -22.79 -16.75 -21.71
C HIS A 229 -24.24 -16.61 -22.15
N ILE A 230 -24.75 -17.50 -23.01
CA ILE A 230 -26.18 -17.58 -23.33
C ILE A 230 -26.98 -17.82 -22.04
N SER A 231 -26.60 -18.81 -21.24
CA SER A 231 -27.36 -19.17 -20.02
C SER A 231 -27.41 -18.02 -19.01
N LEU A 232 -26.32 -17.25 -18.87
CA LEU A 232 -26.25 -16.07 -18.00
C LEU A 232 -27.05 -14.88 -18.56
N CYS A 233 -26.81 -14.49 -19.81
CA CYS A 233 -27.41 -13.29 -20.41
C CYS A 233 -28.90 -13.50 -20.69
N ARG A 234 -29.29 -14.64 -21.29
CA ARG A 234 -30.70 -14.98 -21.53
C ARG A 234 -31.47 -15.13 -20.22
N GLY A 235 -30.86 -15.73 -19.20
CA GLY A 235 -31.46 -15.87 -17.87
C GLY A 235 -31.76 -14.51 -17.25
N ALA A 236 -30.78 -13.61 -17.25
CA ALA A 236 -30.95 -12.24 -16.76
C ALA A 236 -32.05 -11.49 -17.54
N ALA A 237 -31.99 -11.51 -18.87
CA ALA A 237 -32.96 -10.83 -19.72
C ALA A 237 -34.39 -11.37 -19.51
N LYS A 238 -34.57 -12.69 -19.51
CA LYS A 238 -35.87 -13.35 -19.36
C LYS A 238 -36.54 -12.99 -18.03
N VAL A 239 -35.81 -13.06 -16.92
CA VAL A 239 -36.36 -12.75 -15.59
C VAL A 239 -36.63 -11.26 -15.40
N GLN A 240 -35.77 -10.40 -15.96
CA GLN A 240 -35.94 -8.96 -15.89
C GLN A 240 -36.89 -8.40 -16.97
N ASN A 241 -37.47 -9.29 -17.81
CA ASN A 241 -38.37 -8.96 -18.91
C ASN A 241 -37.75 -7.97 -19.92
N ARG A 242 -36.57 -8.33 -20.39
CA ARG A 242 -35.71 -7.59 -21.33
C ARG A 242 -35.35 -8.46 -22.53
N ASP A 243 -34.87 -7.83 -23.59
CA ASP A 243 -34.34 -8.52 -24.75
C ASP A 243 -32.83 -8.79 -24.58
N TRP A 244 -32.28 -9.74 -25.34
CA TRP A 244 -30.84 -10.02 -25.35
C TRP A 244 -30.35 -10.30 -26.77
N GLY A 245 -29.04 -10.18 -26.99
CA GLY A 245 -28.40 -10.50 -28.26
C GLY A 245 -27.05 -11.17 -28.11
N ALA A 246 -26.40 -11.44 -29.24
CA ALA A 246 -25.02 -11.91 -29.30
C ALA A 246 -24.14 -10.94 -30.09
N MET A 247 -22.96 -10.64 -29.57
CA MET A 247 -21.89 -9.92 -30.25
C MET A 247 -20.78 -10.93 -30.60
N LEU A 248 -20.68 -11.32 -31.86
CA LEU A 248 -19.67 -12.26 -32.33
C LEU A 248 -18.38 -11.47 -32.59
N THR A 249 -17.37 -11.70 -31.75
CA THR A 249 -16.21 -10.83 -31.61
C THR A 249 -14.88 -11.61 -31.51
N TRP A 250 -13.79 -10.89 -31.26
CA TRP A 250 -12.41 -11.38 -31.19
C TRP A 250 -12.31 -12.78 -30.56
N THR A 251 -11.90 -13.75 -31.37
CA THR A 251 -11.56 -15.12 -30.93
C THR A 251 -10.05 -15.27 -30.75
N TYR A 252 -9.26 -14.56 -31.55
CA TYR A 252 -7.79 -14.61 -31.55
C TYR A 252 -7.19 -13.22 -31.38
N ASN A 253 -6.04 -13.11 -30.72
CA ASN A 253 -5.27 -11.85 -30.59
C ASN A 253 -4.35 -11.57 -31.80
N HIS A 254 -4.55 -12.28 -32.91
CA HIS A 254 -3.81 -12.17 -34.17
C HIS A 254 -4.75 -12.54 -35.34
N PRO A 255 -4.46 -12.09 -36.57
CA PRO A 255 -5.28 -12.43 -37.73
C PRO A 255 -5.49 -13.95 -37.87
N PRO A 256 -6.71 -14.43 -38.17
CA PRO A 256 -7.86 -13.67 -38.71
C PRO A 256 -8.74 -12.94 -37.67
N TYR A 257 -8.34 -12.91 -36.38
CA TYR A 257 -9.02 -12.26 -35.26
C TYR A 257 -10.41 -12.83 -34.89
N LEU A 258 -11.28 -13.08 -35.88
CA LEU A 258 -12.53 -13.80 -35.76
C LEU A 258 -12.34 -15.32 -35.97
N GLU A 259 -13.35 -16.09 -35.59
CA GLU A 259 -13.48 -17.50 -35.94
C GLU A 259 -13.71 -17.71 -37.45
N SER A 260 -13.58 -18.95 -37.94
CA SER A 260 -13.76 -19.25 -39.36
C SER A 260 -15.20 -19.06 -39.83
N GLY A 261 -15.43 -18.90 -41.14
CA GLY A 261 -16.79 -18.76 -41.70
C GLY A 261 -17.78 -19.86 -41.25
N PRO A 262 -17.40 -21.15 -41.26
CA PRO A 262 -18.25 -22.23 -40.72
C PRO A 262 -18.56 -22.11 -39.23
N GLU A 263 -17.58 -21.71 -38.41
CA GLU A 263 -17.79 -21.51 -36.96
C GLU A 263 -18.74 -20.32 -36.71
N LEU A 264 -18.53 -19.22 -37.42
CA LEU A 264 -19.42 -18.04 -37.37
C LEU A 264 -20.86 -18.39 -37.73
N TYR A 265 -21.06 -19.23 -38.77
CA TYR A 265 -22.39 -19.70 -39.15
C TYR A 265 -23.05 -20.51 -38.02
N GLU A 266 -22.31 -21.37 -37.33
CA GLU A 266 -22.82 -22.14 -36.19
C GLU A 266 -23.14 -21.24 -34.99
N ASP A 267 -22.31 -20.23 -34.69
CA ASP A 267 -22.57 -19.27 -33.61
C ASP A 267 -23.82 -18.40 -33.90
N LEU A 268 -24.03 -18.01 -35.16
CA LEU A 268 -25.28 -17.35 -35.60
C LEU A 268 -26.51 -18.25 -35.46
N LEU A 269 -26.40 -19.54 -35.84
CA LEU A 269 -27.46 -20.53 -35.64
C LEU A 269 -27.76 -20.71 -34.15
N LEU A 270 -26.73 -20.78 -33.32
CA LEU A 270 -26.86 -20.97 -31.88
C LEU A 270 -27.58 -19.78 -31.23
N ALA A 271 -27.21 -18.55 -31.56
CA ALA A 271 -27.89 -17.34 -31.07
C ALA A 271 -29.37 -17.33 -31.50
N TYR A 272 -29.65 -17.60 -32.78
CA TYR A 272 -31.00 -17.65 -33.33
C TYR A 272 -31.85 -18.76 -32.70
N HIS A 273 -31.32 -19.97 -32.58
CA HIS A 273 -32.06 -21.07 -31.94
C HIS A 273 -32.28 -20.82 -30.45
N SER A 274 -31.36 -20.14 -29.77
CA SER A 274 -31.47 -19.81 -28.34
C SER A 274 -32.42 -18.64 -28.04
N GLY A 275 -32.93 -17.97 -29.07
CA GLY A 275 -33.92 -16.90 -28.94
C GLY A 275 -33.30 -15.53 -28.67
N ALA A 276 -32.06 -15.28 -29.09
CA ALA A 276 -31.51 -13.93 -29.15
C ALA A 276 -32.36 -13.08 -30.10
N LYS A 277 -32.63 -11.81 -29.77
CA LYS A 277 -33.29 -10.87 -30.69
C LYS A 277 -32.30 -10.28 -31.71
N TYR A 278 -31.02 -10.20 -31.32
CA TYR A 278 -29.95 -9.59 -32.09
C TYR A 278 -28.75 -10.54 -32.24
N ALA A 279 -28.13 -10.57 -33.42
CA ALA A 279 -26.81 -11.17 -33.65
C ALA A 279 -25.97 -10.23 -34.53
N ILE A 280 -24.87 -9.74 -33.96
CA ILE A 280 -24.02 -8.71 -34.59
C ILE A 280 -22.61 -9.28 -34.73
N VAL A 281 -22.08 -9.24 -35.96
CA VAL A 281 -20.68 -9.61 -36.22
C VAL A 281 -19.81 -8.36 -36.11
N PHE A 282 -18.89 -8.39 -35.16
CA PHE A 282 -18.00 -7.28 -34.84
C PHE A 282 -16.92 -7.12 -35.93
N ASN A 283 -16.66 -5.89 -36.36
CA ASN A 283 -15.61 -5.59 -37.33
C ASN A 283 -14.87 -4.30 -36.99
N HIS A 284 -13.70 -4.41 -36.33
CA HIS A 284 -12.92 -3.31 -35.76
C HIS A 284 -11.41 -3.62 -35.83
N ASP A 285 -10.61 -2.73 -36.42
CA ASP A 285 -9.13 -2.72 -36.32
C ASP A 285 -8.60 -1.30 -36.56
N GLU A 286 -7.73 -0.79 -35.67
CA GLU A 286 -7.09 0.54 -35.79
C GLU A 286 -5.84 0.54 -36.69
N THR A 287 -5.24 -0.62 -37.00
CA THR A 287 -3.82 -0.67 -37.41
C THR A 287 -3.48 -1.56 -38.61
N GLU A 288 -4.11 -2.74 -38.81
CA GLU A 288 -3.76 -3.64 -39.93
C GLU A 288 -4.99 -4.37 -40.53
N PRO A 289 -5.72 -3.76 -41.48
CA PRO A 289 -6.92 -4.38 -42.05
C PRO A 289 -6.61 -5.75 -42.69
N TYR A 290 -7.27 -6.79 -42.20
CA TYR A 290 -7.15 -8.17 -42.70
C TYR A 290 -7.68 -8.31 -44.14
N SER A 291 -8.68 -7.50 -44.51
CA SER A 291 -9.28 -7.45 -45.83
C SER A 291 -9.68 -6.02 -46.23
N GLY A 292 -10.25 -5.85 -47.43
CA GLY A 292 -10.83 -4.57 -47.87
C GLY A 292 -12.08 -4.12 -47.09
N TYR A 293 -12.54 -4.89 -46.10
CA TYR A 293 -13.68 -4.59 -45.23
C TYR A 293 -13.32 -4.70 -43.75
N GLY A 294 -12.08 -4.36 -43.36
CA GLY A 294 -11.59 -4.46 -41.98
C GLY A 294 -11.12 -5.87 -41.63
N ILE A 295 -11.66 -6.47 -40.55
CA ILE A 295 -11.33 -7.83 -40.11
C ILE A 295 -12.21 -8.91 -40.75
N LEU A 296 -13.24 -8.54 -41.53
CA LEU A 296 -14.13 -9.49 -42.20
C LEU A 296 -13.55 -10.05 -43.49
N ALA A 297 -13.42 -11.37 -43.60
CA ALA A 297 -13.04 -12.05 -44.85
C ALA A 297 -14.27 -12.51 -45.66
N GLU A 298 -14.04 -12.96 -46.91
CA GLU A 298 -15.12 -13.42 -47.80
C GLU A 298 -15.93 -14.58 -47.19
N GLU A 299 -15.26 -15.49 -46.46
CA GLU A 299 -15.92 -16.60 -45.77
C GLU A 299 -16.91 -16.15 -44.69
N HIS A 300 -16.70 -14.98 -44.06
CA HIS A 300 -17.64 -14.42 -43.08
C HIS A 300 -18.89 -13.86 -43.75
N PHE A 301 -18.74 -13.26 -44.94
CA PHE A 301 -19.88 -12.82 -45.73
C PHE A 301 -20.70 -14.00 -46.26
N GLU A 302 -20.03 -15.07 -46.72
CA GLU A 302 -20.69 -16.32 -47.10
C GLU A 302 -21.47 -16.93 -45.93
N ALA A 303 -20.90 -16.92 -44.72
CA ALA A 303 -21.57 -17.39 -43.51
C ALA A 303 -22.85 -16.60 -43.20
N LEU A 304 -22.78 -15.27 -43.26
CA LEU A 304 -23.94 -14.38 -43.08
C LEU A 304 -25.03 -14.63 -44.13
N GLU A 305 -24.67 -14.79 -45.40
CA GLU A 305 -25.62 -15.08 -46.47
C GLU A 305 -26.28 -16.46 -46.32
N ASN A 306 -25.48 -17.47 -45.97
CA ASN A 306 -25.98 -18.81 -45.68
C ASN A 306 -26.96 -18.79 -44.49
N PHE A 307 -26.61 -18.07 -43.43
CA PHE A 307 -27.47 -17.92 -42.26
C PHE A 307 -28.76 -17.16 -42.61
N TRP A 308 -28.68 -16.09 -43.40
CA TRP A 308 -29.84 -15.34 -43.87
C TRP A 308 -30.84 -16.23 -44.63
N ASN A 309 -30.34 -17.04 -45.56
CA ASN A 309 -31.14 -18.00 -46.29
C ASN A 309 -31.73 -19.06 -45.36
N TYR A 310 -30.95 -19.55 -44.40
CA TYR A 310 -31.42 -20.50 -43.38
C TYR A 310 -32.56 -19.93 -42.54
N LYS A 311 -32.41 -18.75 -41.92
CA LYS A 311 -33.42 -18.19 -41.02
C LYS A 311 -34.73 -17.91 -41.75
N ASN A 312 -34.65 -17.44 -43.00
CA ASN A 312 -35.83 -17.14 -43.83
C ASN A 312 -36.55 -18.43 -44.26
N GLY A 313 -35.82 -19.52 -44.48
CA GLY A 313 -36.38 -20.85 -44.70
C GLY A 313 -36.90 -21.53 -43.42
N ASN A 314 -36.46 -21.08 -42.24
CA ASN A 314 -36.73 -21.72 -40.95
C ASN A 314 -37.19 -20.73 -39.85
N PRO A 315 -38.25 -19.92 -40.07
CA PRO A 315 -38.69 -18.92 -39.08
C PRO A 315 -39.14 -19.52 -37.74
N LYS A 316 -39.65 -20.76 -37.74
CA LYS A 316 -40.07 -21.49 -36.53
C LYS A 316 -38.90 -22.04 -35.69
N LYS A 317 -37.66 -21.88 -36.17
CA LYS A 317 -36.46 -22.28 -35.44
C LYS A 317 -35.91 -21.16 -34.54
N HIS A 318 -36.39 -19.92 -34.70
CA HIS A 318 -36.08 -18.83 -33.77
C HIS A 318 -36.59 -19.21 -32.37
N GLY A 319 -35.71 -19.22 -31.37
CA GLY A 319 -36.07 -19.56 -29.99
C GLY A 319 -36.51 -21.02 -29.80
N ALA A 320 -36.11 -21.94 -30.69
CA ALA A 320 -36.42 -23.36 -30.55
C ALA A 320 -35.69 -24.04 -29.37
N LEU A 321 -34.59 -23.46 -28.90
CA LEU A 321 -33.84 -23.87 -27.71
C LEU A 321 -34.21 -22.95 -26.55
N THR A 322 -35.21 -23.37 -25.77
CA THR A 322 -35.72 -22.62 -24.61
C THR A 322 -35.19 -23.19 -23.30
N ALA A 323 -34.95 -22.32 -22.32
CA ALA A 323 -34.72 -22.75 -20.94
C ALA A 323 -36.01 -22.92 -20.15
N ASP A 324 -36.14 -24.10 -19.53
CA ASP A 324 -37.17 -24.47 -18.57
C ASP A 324 -36.60 -24.77 -17.18
N VAL A 325 -35.27 -24.71 -17.02
CA VAL A 325 -34.52 -24.89 -15.78
C VAL A 325 -33.73 -23.61 -15.47
N ALA A 326 -33.81 -23.12 -14.24
CA ALA A 326 -32.96 -22.05 -13.73
C ALA A 326 -32.03 -22.54 -12.62
N PHE A 327 -30.78 -22.07 -12.63
CA PHE A 327 -29.86 -22.18 -11.50
C PHE A 327 -29.63 -20.80 -10.87
N VAL A 328 -30.08 -20.65 -9.63
CA VAL A 328 -30.07 -19.36 -8.91
C VAL A 328 -28.83 -19.25 -8.05
N LEU A 329 -27.97 -18.29 -8.37
CA LEU A 329 -26.77 -17.91 -7.61
C LEU A 329 -27.12 -17.03 -6.40
N PRO A 330 -26.24 -16.89 -5.40
CA PRO A 330 -26.46 -15.98 -4.27
C PRO A 330 -26.64 -14.51 -4.70
N PRO A 331 -27.41 -13.70 -3.94
CA PRO A 331 -27.53 -12.27 -4.20
C PRO A 331 -26.18 -11.57 -4.17
N ASP A 332 -26.03 -10.58 -5.04
CA ASP A 332 -24.90 -9.64 -5.11
C ASP A 332 -23.53 -10.30 -5.41
N TYR A 333 -23.49 -11.60 -5.70
CA TYR A 333 -22.27 -12.37 -5.88
C TYR A 333 -21.66 -12.16 -7.27
N GLY A 334 -21.21 -10.95 -7.60
CA GLY A 334 -20.68 -10.55 -8.92
C GLY A 334 -19.44 -11.33 -9.40
N PHE A 335 -19.62 -12.61 -9.71
CA PHE A 335 -18.61 -13.54 -10.19
C PHE A 335 -18.69 -13.62 -11.72
N GLY A 336 -17.55 -13.41 -12.39
CA GLY A 336 -17.51 -13.25 -13.84
C GLY A 336 -17.69 -14.52 -14.65
N PHE A 337 -17.48 -15.69 -14.03
CA PHE A 337 -17.47 -16.98 -14.73
C PHE A 337 -16.52 -16.96 -15.95
N ARG A 338 -15.31 -16.45 -15.77
CA ARG A 338 -14.26 -16.47 -16.81
C ARG A 338 -13.30 -17.64 -16.61
N ASP A 339 -13.09 -18.03 -15.35
CA ASP A 339 -12.27 -19.16 -14.93
C ASP A 339 -12.66 -19.57 -13.49
N PRO A 340 -12.26 -20.77 -13.00
CA PRO A 340 -12.60 -21.23 -11.64
C PRO A 340 -12.00 -20.42 -10.49
N ASP A 341 -10.95 -19.64 -10.74
CA ASP A 341 -10.24 -18.81 -9.76
C ASP A 341 -10.62 -17.32 -9.85
N ASP A 342 -11.65 -17.00 -10.65
CA ASP A 342 -12.14 -15.65 -10.85
C ASP A 342 -12.59 -15.01 -9.51
N ARG A 343 -12.59 -13.68 -9.45
CA ARG A 343 -12.87 -12.92 -8.24
C ARG A 343 -14.29 -12.37 -8.26
N VAL A 344 -14.92 -12.34 -7.11
CA VAL A 344 -16.20 -11.64 -6.96
C VAL A 344 -15.92 -10.14 -6.95
N TRP A 345 -16.58 -9.39 -7.83
CA TRP A 345 -16.41 -7.95 -8.04
C TRP A 345 -14.94 -7.50 -8.11
N ARG A 346 -14.04 -8.31 -8.67
CA ARG A 346 -12.56 -8.11 -8.68
C ARG A 346 -11.85 -8.16 -7.33
N TYR A 347 -12.50 -7.81 -6.22
CA TYR A 347 -11.80 -7.64 -4.93
C TYR A 347 -11.70 -8.93 -4.11
N TRP A 348 -12.72 -9.78 -4.16
CA TRP A 348 -12.85 -10.91 -3.23
C TRP A 348 -12.45 -12.23 -3.88
N LYS A 349 -11.49 -12.92 -3.26
CA LYS A 349 -11.16 -14.32 -3.57
C LYS A 349 -11.94 -15.22 -2.62
N GLU A 350 -13.11 -15.65 -3.05
CA GLU A 350 -13.99 -16.51 -2.24
C GLU A 350 -13.57 -17.98 -2.31
N PRO A 351 -13.59 -18.73 -1.19
CA PRO A 351 -13.25 -20.15 -1.19
C PRO A 351 -14.25 -21.02 -1.98
N PHE A 352 -15.45 -20.50 -2.28
CA PHE A 352 -16.51 -21.25 -2.95
C PHE A 352 -16.57 -21.03 -4.47
N SER A 353 -15.80 -20.09 -5.02
CA SER A 353 -15.86 -19.74 -6.46
C SER A 353 -15.57 -20.94 -7.37
N SER A 354 -14.53 -21.72 -7.08
CA SER A 354 -14.17 -22.88 -7.90
C SER A 354 -15.21 -24.01 -7.84
N LYS A 355 -15.84 -24.20 -6.68
CA LYS A 355 -16.95 -25.14 -6.52
C LYS A 355 -18.16 -24.69 -7.33
N MET A 356 -18.55 -23.42 -7.21
CA MET A 356 -19.66 -22.83 -7.98
C MET A 356 -19.42 -22.95 -9.48
N TRP A 357 -18.20 -22.65 -9.94
CA TRP A 357 -17.78 -22.83 -11.33
C TRP A 357 -17.98 -24.27 -11.82
N ASN A 358 -17.53 -25.26 -11.05
CA ASN A 358 -17.63 -26.67 -11.43
C ASN A 358 -19.10 -27.14 -11.49
N GLU A 359 -19.91 -26.77 -10.49
CA GLU A 359 -21.34 -27.12 -10.46
C GLU A 359 -22.09 -26.50 -11.64
N VAL A 360 -21.82 -25.23 -11.96
CA VAL A 360 -22.39 -24.59 -13.17
C VAL A 360 -21.99 -25.35 -14.43
N ASN A 361 -20.73 -25.72 -14.59
CA ASN A 361 -20.26 -26.46 -15.76
C ASN A 361 -20.85 -27.87 -15.86
N ASP A 362 -21.08 -28.55 -14.74
CA ASP A 362 -21.73 -29.87 -14.74
C ASP A 362 -23.22 -29.75 -15.09
N LEU A 363 -23.91 -28.74 -14.58
CA LEU A 363 -25.29 -28.44 -14.98
C LEU A 363 -25.38 -28.06 -16.47
N LEU A 364 -24.41 -27.31 -17.00
CA LEU A 364 -24.36 -26.99 -18.44
C LEU A 364 -24.19 -28.27 -19.29
N LYS A 365 -23.41 -29.25 -18.83
CA LYS A 365 -23.31 -30.56 -19.51
C LYS A 365 -24.61 -31.38 -19.42
N GLU A 366 -25.31 -31.30 -18.28
CA GLU A 366 -26.54 -32.06 -18.04
C GLU A 366 -27.75 -31.48 -18.80
N TYR A 367 -27.95 -30.17 -18.73
CA TYR A 367 -29.14 -29.49 -19.23
C TYR A 367 -28.92 -28.79 -20.58
N GLY A 368 -27.68 -28.45 -20.94
CA GLY A 368 -27.36 -27.72 -22.16
C GLY A 368 -28.18 -26.43 -22.28
N SER A 369 -28.82 -26.22 -23.43
CA SER A 369 -29.62 -25.03 -23.71
C SER A 369 -30.91 -24.88 -22.89
N ARG A 370 -31.27 -25.89 -22.09
CA ARG A 370 -32.41 -25.83 -21.16
C ARG A 370 -32.10 -25.09 -19.87
N LEU A 371 -30.83 -24.80 -19.60
CA LEU A 371 -30.38 -24.10 -18.40
C LEU A 371 -30.30 -22.59 -18.66
N ASP A 372 -30.81 -21.81 -17.71
CA ASP A 372 -30.43 -20.42 -17.49
C ASP A 372 -29.80 -20.27 -16.11
N ILE A 373 -28.88 -19.32 -15.99
CA ILE A 373 -28.21 -18.98 -14.73
C ILE A 373 -28.66 -17.57 -14.35
N VAL A 374 -29.19 -17.43 -13.14
CA VAL A 374 -29.80 -16.19 -12.65
C VAL A 374 -29.30 -15.89 -11.25
N TYR A 375 -29.49 -14.67 -10.76
CA TYR A 375 -29.12 -14.30 -9.40
C TYR A 375 -30.34 -14.27 -8.50
N GLY A 376 -30.15 -14.70 -7.25
CA GLY A 376 -31.12 -14.49 -6.20
C GLY A 376 -31.23 -12.98 -5.97
N ASP A 377 -32.41 -12.42 -6.23
CA ASP A 377 -32.65 -11.01 -6.01
C ASP A 377 -34.07 -10.88 -5.44
N PRO A 378 -34.23 -10.25 -4.25
CA PRO A 378 -35.54 -10.04 -3.65
C PRO A 378 -36.57 -9.44 -4.60
N GLU A 379 -36.16 -8.59 -5.54
CA GLU A 379 -37.05 -7.98 -6.54
C GLU A 379 -37.59 -8.99 -7.56
N PHE A 380 -36.81 -10.03 -7.88
CA PHE A 380 -37.09 -10.94 -9.00
C PHE A 380 -37.44 -12.38 -8.59
N ASN A 381 -37.40 -12.70 -7.29
CA ASN A 381 -37.64 -14.07 -6.80
C ASN A 381 -38.95 -14.69 -7.30
N ASP A 382 -40.07 -13.95 -7.26
CA ASP A 382 -41.36 -14.46 -7.73
C ASP A 382 -41.34 -14.69 -9.26
N LYS A 383 -40.68 -13.80 -10.01
CA LYS A 383 -40.56 -13.94 -11.48
C LYS A 383 -39.72 -15.15 -11.87
N ILE A 384 -38.67 -15.49 -11.11
CA ILE A 384 -37.87 -16.69 -11.35
C ILE A 384 -38.78 -17.94 -11.27
N GLU A 385 -39.62 -18.03 -10.24
CA GLU A 385 -40.53 -19.17 -10.08
C GLU A 385 -41.59 -19.22 -11.19
N ASP A 386 -42.04 -18.07 -11.69
CA ASP A 386 -43.00 -18.00 -12.81
C ASP A 386 -42.37 -18.34 -14.17
N CYS A 387 -41.08 -18.03 -14.38
CA CYS A 387 -40.40 -18.19 -15.66
C CYS A 387 -39.89 -19.61 -15.95
N TYR A 388 -39.73 -20.46 -14.93
CA TYR A 388 -39.06 -21.76 -15.06
C TYR A 388 -39.86 -22.88 -14.42
N SER A 389 -39.85 -24.05 -15.06
CA SER A 389 -40.55 -25.24 -14.52
C SER A 389 -39.74 -25.94 -13.42
N THR A 390 -38.43 -25.75 -13.41
CA THR A 390 -37.50 -26.29 -12.42
C THR A 390 -36.57 -25.19 -11.96
N VAL A 391 -36.52 -24.90 -10.66
CA VAL A 391 -35.63 -23.91 -10.07
C VAL A 391 -34.68 -24.62 -9.11
N LEU A 392 -33.40 -24.66 -9.49
CA LEU A 392 -32.30 -25.14 -8.68
C LEU A 392 -31.65 -23.92 -8.03
N ARG A 393 -31.29 -24.00 -6.75
CA ARG A 393 -30.66 -22.89 -6.02
C ARG A 393 -29.30 -23.32 -5.53
N TRP A 394 -28.28 -22.53 -5.84
CA TRP A 394 -26.98 -22.72 -5.25
C TRP A 394 -27.04 -22.32 -3.78
N GLY A 395 -26.57 -23.22 -2.92
CA GLY A 395 -26.53 -23.00 -1.48
C GLY A 395 -25.12 -23.19 -0.97
N PHE A 396 -24.76 -22.39 0.04
CA PHE A 396 -23.62 -22.74 0.88
C PHE A 396 -23.90 -24.09 1.54
N GLU A 397 -22.85 -24.90 1.68
CA GLU A 397 -22.92 -26.07 2.55
C GLU A 397 -23.32 -25.62 3.96
N ALA A 398 -24.07 -26.48 4.68
CA ALA A 398 -24.54 -26.15 6.02
C ALA A 398 -23.35 -25.68 6.88
N ALA A 399 -23.48 -24.53 7.55
CA ALA A 399 -22.39 -24.00 8.38
C ALA A 399 -21.88 -25.02 9.41
N GLU A 400 -22.76 -25.90 9.88
CA GLU A 400 -22.43 -27.01 10.78
C GLU A 400 -21.38 -27.99 10.22
N SER A 401 -21.26 -28.09 8.89
CA SER A 401 -20.25 -28.90 8.22
C SER A 401 -18.86 -28.26 8.22
N PHE A 402 -18.74 -26.99 8.62
CA PHE A 402 -17.48 -26.26 8.64
C PHE A 402 -16.97 -25.96 10.04
N PRO A 403 -15.64 -25.87 10.18
CA PRO A 403 -14.98 -25.56 11.43
C PRO A 403 -14.98 -24.06 11.76
N VAL A 404 -15.26 -23.18 10.79
CA VAL A 404 -15.38 -21.73 10.98
C VAL A 404 -16.74 -21.27 10.48
N ARG A 405 -17.44 -20.42 11.24
CA ARG A 405 -18.84 -20.06 10.95
C ARG A 405 -19.08 -18.59 11.19
N ASN A 406 -19.70 -17.90 10.24
CA ASN A 406 -20.31 -16.61 10.49
C ASN A 406 -21.72 -16.84 11.07
N LEU A 407 -21.91 -16.55 12.35
CA LEU A 407 -23.19 -16.79 13.03
C LEU A 407 -24.31 -15.84 12.58
N ASN A 408 -23.97 -14.68 12.02
CA ASN A 408 -24.94 -13.71 11.53
C ASN A 408 -25.53 -14.15 10.19
N THR A 409 -24.73 -14.77 9.32
CA THR A 409 -25.17 -15.20 7.97
C THR A 409 -25.44 -16.70 7.86
N SER A 410 -25.06 -17.48 8.87
CA SER A 410 -25.10 -18.96 8.84
C SER A 410 -24.29 -19.56 7.67
N ILE A 411 -23.23 -18.87 7.25
CA ILE A 411 -22.26 -19.37 6.25
C ILE A 411 -21.07 -19.99 6.99
N GLY A 412 -20.71 -21.21 6.60
CA GLY A 412 -19.50 -21.89 7.09
C GLY A 412 -18.33 -21.69 6.14
N TYR A 413 -17.11 -21.71 6.65
CA TYR A 413 -15.87 -21.49 5.91
C TYR A 413 -14.81 -22.53 6.29
N PRO A 414 -13.92 -22.93 5.35
CA PRO A 414 -12.86 -23.88 5.64
C PRO A 414 -11.76 -23.29 6.55
N THR A 415 -11.58 -21.97 6.52
CA THR A 415 -10.48 -21.27 7.21
C THR A 415 -10.97 -19.97 7.85
N ILE A 416 -10.24 -19.48 8.85
CA ILE A 416 -10.57 -18.23 9.57
C ILE A 416 -10.39 -17.04 8.63
N GLN A 417 -9.30 -17.01 7.86
CA GLN A 417 -9.01 -15.92 6.94
C GLN A 417 -10.09 -15.79 5.86
N ALA A 418 -10.62 -16.91 5.35
CA ALA A 418 -11.69 -16.90 4.35
C ALA A 418 -12.99 -16.33 4.93
N ALA A 419 -13.33 -16.67 6.18
CA ALA A 419 -14.50 -16.12 6.85
C ALA A 419 -14.41 -14.60 7.01
N ILE A 420 -13.24 -14.07 7.38
CA ILE A 420 -13.02 -12.62 7.52
C ILE A 420 -13.07 -11.92 6.17
N GLN A 421 -12.39 -12.46 5.15
CA GLN A 421 -12.31 -11.83 3.83
C GLN A 421 -13.67 -11.76 3.13
N SER A 422 -14.56 -12.72 3.39
CA SER A 422 -15.81 -12.85 2.66
C SER A 422 -16.65 -11.57 2.64
N GLY A 423 -17.22 -11.24 1.47
CA GLY A 423 -18.09 -10.07 1.30
C GLY A 423 -19.41 -10.16 2.09
N TYR A 424 -19.74 -11.35 2.62
CA TYR A 424 -20.88 -11.59 3.50
C TYR A 424 -20.54 -11.40 5.00
N THR A 425 -19.26 -11.24 5.34
CA THR A 425 -18.85 -10.90 6.70
C THR A 425 -18.70 -9.39 6.81
N LEU A 426 -19.57 -8.78 7.63
CA LEU A 426 -19.64 -7.33 7.84
C LEU A 426 -19.10 -6.95 9.23
N ASP A 427 -18.86 -5.65 9.42
CA ASP A 427 -18.59 -5.10 10.74
C ASP A 427 -19.76 -5.42 11.71
N GLY A 428 -19.41 -5.82 12.93
CA GLY A 428 -20.32 -6.32 13.96
C GLY A 428 -20.67 -7.81 13.87
N HIS A 429 -20.21 -8.53 12.84
CA HIS A 429 -20.46 -9.97 12.74
C HIS A 429 -19.62 -10.80 13.72
N VAL A 430 -20.13 -11.98 14.05
CA VAL A 430 -19.49 -12.96 14.92
C VAL A 430 -19.00 -14.15 14.09
N ILE A 431 -17.69 -14.37 14.14
CA ILE A 431 -17.02 -15.53 13.57
C ILE A 431 -16.72 -16.51 14.69
N TYR A 432 -17.39 -17.66 14.67
CA TYR A 432 -17.22 -18.74 15.63
C TYR A 432 -16.33 -19.84 15.04
N VAL A 433 -15.35 -20.30 15.82
CA VAL A 433 -14.32 -21.26 15.41
C VAL A 433 -14.38 -22.46 16.36
N THR A 434 -14.65 -23.65 15.83
CA THR A 434 -14.75 -24.87 16.64
C THR A 434 -13.39 -25.36 17.14
N THR A 435 -13.36 -26.36 18.02
CA THR A 435 -12.12 -27.07 18.38
C THR A 435 -11.36 -27.56 17.14
N GLY A 436 -10.05 -27.36 17.13
CA GLY A 436 -9.16 -27.73 16.04
C GLY A 436 -7.87 -26.90 16.00
N THR A 437 -6.93 -27.27 15.12
CA THR A 437 -5.73 -26.48 14.83
C THR A 437 -5.83 -25.88 13.44
N TYR A 438 -5.73 -24.57 13.37
CA TYR A 438 -5.86 -23.76 12.17
C TYR A 438 -4.48 -23.18 11.83
N TYR A 439 -3.87 -23.69 10.77
CA TYR A 439 -2.55 -23.28 10.30
C TYR A 439 -2.67 -22.06 9.39
N GLU A 440 -2.68 -20.87 9.98
CA GLU A 440 -3.00 -19.61 9.30
C GLU A 440 -2.30 -18.42 9.97
N ASN A 441 -1.99 -17.40 9.16
CA ASN A 441 -1.70 -16.05 9.64
C ASN A 441 -2.92 -15.18 9.34
N VAL A 442 -3.70 -14.87 10.37
CA VAL A 442 -5.03 -14.27 10.24
C VAL A 442 -4.94 -12.74 10.31
N VAL A 443 -5.26 -12.06 9.21
CA VAL A 443 -5.41 -10.61 9.14
C VAL A 443 -6.87 -10.23 9.33
N VAL A 444 -7.16 -9.53 10.43
CA VAL A 444 -8.48 -9.03 10.81
C VAL A 444 -8.59 -7.56 10.42
N ASN A 445 -9.17 -7.33 9.24
CA ASN A 445 -9.36 -5.99 8.65
C ASN A 445 -10.81 -5.48 8.73
N LYS A 446 -11.66 -6.17 9.50
CA LYS A 446 -13.06 -5.84 9.76
C LYS A 446 -13.34 -5.86 11.26
N SER A 447 -14.33 -5.10 11.69
CA SER A 447 -14.72 -5.03 13.09
C SER A 447 -15.60 -6.21 13.50
N VAL A 448 -15.00 -7.39 13.67
CA VAL A 448 -15.70 -8.64 13.99
C VAL A 448 -15.40 -9.13 15.41
N ALA A 449 -16.26 -10.01 15.92
CA ALA A 449 -15.94 -10.85 17.08
C ALA A 449 -15.47 -12.23 16.62
N LEU A 450 -14.18 -12.50 16.79
CA LEU A 450 -13.57 -13.80 16.54
C LEU A 450 -13.55 -14.59 17.85
N ILE A 451 -14.29 -15.70 17.89
CA ILE A 451 -14.55 -16.48 19.11
C ILE A 451 -14.17 -17.94 18.86
N GLY A 452 -13.21 -18.45 19.63
CA GLY A 452 -12.88 -19.87 19.70
C GLY A 452 -13.81 -20.59 20.67
N GLU A 453 -14.17 -21.82 20.33
CA GLU A 453 -15.04 -22.69 21.13
C GLU A 453 -14.47 -22.94 22.53
N ASP A 454 -13.18 -23.21 22.60
CA ASP A 454 -12.47 -23.46 23.86
C ASP A 454 -10.99 -23.09 23.67
N ARG A 455 -10.46 -22.19 24.52
CA ARG A 455 -9.07 -21.73 24.42
C ARG A 455 -8.03 -22.84 24.49
N GLU A 456 -8.32 -23.95 25.17
CA GLU A 456 -7.38 -25.07 25.32
C GLU A 456 -7.33 -25.96 24.06
N THR A 457 -8.33 -25.87 23.18
CA THR A 457 -8.47 -26.81 22.05
C THR A 457 -8.71 -26.15 20.70
N THR A 458 -9.02 -24.85 20.66
CA THR A 458 -9.10 -24.03 19.44
C THR A 458 -7.80 -23.26 19.27
N ILE A 459 -6.94 -23.74 18.37
CA ILE A 459 -5.55 -23.28 18.21
C ILE A 459 -5.38 -22.59 16.86
N ILE A 460 -4.86 -21.36 16.84
CA ILE A 460 -4.34 -20.71 15.64
C ILE A 460 -2.82 -20.83 15.66
N ASP A 461 -2.25 -21.41 14.61
CA ASP A 461 -0.82 -21.74 14.50
C ASP A 461 -0.22 -21.00 13.29
N GLY A 462 0.63 -20.01 13.57
CA GLY A 462 1.20 -19.10 12.57
C GLY A 462 2.36 -19.67 11.76
N GLY A 463 2.81 -20.89 12.07
CA GLY A 463 3.84 -21.61 11.30
C GLY A 463 5.22 -20.94 11.21
N ASN A 464 5.54 -20.02 12.13
CA ASN A 464 6.77 -19.20 12.18
C ASN A 464 7.02 -18.37 10.90
N ALA A 465 5.95 -17.92 10.24
CA ALA A 465 6.05 -17.20 8.97
C ALA A 465 5.76 -15.70 9.08
N ALA A 466 4.85 -15.32 9.97
CA ALA A 466 4.43 -13.95 10.24
C ALA A 466 3.74 -13.91 11.61
N SER A 467 3.22 -12.75 12.01
CA SER A 467 2.27 -12.67 13.13
C SER A 467 1.08 -13.64 12.92
N THR A 468 0.66 -14.34 13.96
CA THR A 468 -0.41 -15.34 13.89
C THR A 468 -1.78 -14.66 13.77
N VAL A 469 -2.02 -13.61 14.54
CA VAL A 469 -3.24 -12.77 14.45
C VAL A 469 -2.84 -11.30 14.35
N TYR A 470 -3.20 -10.65 13.24
CA TYR A 470 -2.93 -9.24 13.00
C TYR A 470 -4.23 -8.43 12.96
N LEU A 471 -4.40 -7.51 13.91
CA LEU A 471 -5.57 -6.67 14.07
C LEU A 471 -5.31 -5.25 13.53
N GLU A 472 -5.78 -4.99 12.30
CA GLU A 472 -5.70 -3.67 11.64
C GLU A 472 -6.93 -2.79 11.92
N ARG A 473 -8.00 -3.40 12.43
CA ARG A 473 -9.24 -2.73 12.81
C ARG A 473 -9.71 -3.21 14.16
N SER A 474 -10.61 -2.42 14.75
CA SER A 474 -11.19 -2.69 16.06
C SER A 474 -11.93 -4.02 16.06
N ALA A 475 -11.42 -5.06 16.70
CA ALA A 475 -11.99 -6.40 16.71
C ALA A 475 -11.91 -7.03 18.11
N ASN A 476 -12.75 -8.05 18.34
CA ASN A 476 -12.71 -8.84 19.56
C ASN A 476 -12.10 -10.22 19.27
N VAL A 477 -11.11 -10.65 20.05
CA VAL A 477 -10.48 -11.97 19.93
C VAL A 477 -10.59 -12.69 21.26
N THR A 478 -11.26 -13.85 21.28
CA THR A 478 -11.54 -14.56 22.52
C THR A 478 -11.49 -16.07 22.36
N GLY A 479 -10.94 -16.77 23.34
CA GLY A 479 -11.07 -18.22 23.45
C GLY A 479 -10.13 -19.01 22.54
N PHE A 480 -8.93 -18.51 22.27
CA PHE A 480 -7.93 -19.19 21.45
C PHE A 480 -6.65 -19.53 22.21
N THR A 481 -6.00 -20.62 21.81
CA THR A 481 -4.54 -20.72 21.90
C THR A 481 -3.93 -20.15 20.62
N ILE A 482 -2.96 -19.25 20.73
CA ILE A 482 -2.32 -18.57 19.59
C ILE A 482 -0.81 -18.74 19.69
N ARG A 483 -0.21 -19.36 18.67
CA ARG A 483 1.21 -19.77 18.72
C ARG A 483 1.96 -19.69 17.41
N ASN A 484 3.28 -19.86 17.50
CA ASN A 484 4.21 -19.93 16.37
C ASN A 484 4.12 -18.70 15.45
N GLY A 485 3.91 -17.52 16.03
CA GLY A 485 4.09 -16.24 15.36
C GLY A 485 5.58 -15.91 15.33
N ASP A 486 6.13 -15.68 14.15
CA ASP A 486 7.54 -15.27 13.99
C ASP A 486 7.67 -14.22 12.87
N ALA A 487 8.75 -13.44 12.88
CA ALA A 487 9.09 -12.59 11.75
C ALA A 487 9.53 -13.51 10.58
N PRO A 488 9.18 -13.18 9.32
CA PRO A 488 9.72 -13.93 8.20
C PRO A 488 11.25 -13.90 8.28
N GLU A 489 11.91 -15.05 8.08
CA GLU A 489 13.38 -15.14 8.11
C GLU A 489 13.97 -13.95 7.34
N GLN A 490 14.75 -13.11 8.03
CA GLN A 490 15.47 -12.03 7.36
C GLN A 490 16.40 -12.71 6.36
N VAL A 491 16.04 -12.64 5.08
CA VAL A 491 16.92 -13.05 3.99
C VAL A 491 18.20 -12.26 4.19
N ASP A 492 19.32 -12.94 4.39
CA ASP A 492 20.66 -12.36 4.52
C ASP A 492 20.87 -11.34 3.38
N THR A 493 20.66 -10.06 3.69
CA THR A 493 20.61 -8.98 2.68
C THR A 493 21.99 -8.60 2.16
N THR A 494 23.01 -9.44 2.38
CA THR A 494 24.29 -9.30 1.68
C THR A 494 24.18 -9.52 0.17
N THR A 495 23.03 -10.00 -0.37
CA THR A 495 22.91 -10.38 -1.79
C THR A 495 21.66 -9.88 -2.54
N ILE A 496 20.96 -8.80 -2.14
CA ILE A 496 19.88 -8.24 -2.99
C ILE A 496 20.06 -6.74 -3.25
N VAL A 497 20.54 -6.48 -4.47
CA VAL A 497 20.63 -5.19 -5.13
C VAL A 497 19.24 -4.76 -5.58
N GLY A 498 18.81 -3.56 -5.17
CA GLY A 498 17.69 -2.84 -5.78
C GLY A 498 16.31 -3.20 -5.22
N TYR A 499 15.66 -2.19 -4.62
CA TYR A 499 14.25 -2.21 -4.20
C TYR A 499 13.87 -3.21 -3.09
N MET A 500 14.50 -3.07 -1.92
CA MET A 500 13.74 -3.15 -0.68
C MET A 500 13.86 -1.81 0.03
N VAL A 501 12.80 -1.02 -0.05
CA VAL A 501 12.53 -0.05 1.00
C VAL A 501 12.38 -0.91 2.25
N ILE A 502 13.30 -0.79 3.21
CA ILE A 502 12.97 -1.09 4.61
C ILE A 502 11.93 -0.01 4.96
N VAL A 503 10.71 -0.24 4.50
CA VAL A 503 9.54 0.34 5.13
C VAL A 503 9.51 -0.41 6.46
N ASP A 504 9.36 0.31 7.56
CA ASP A 504 9.04 -0.26 8.86
C ASP A 504 7.66 -0.94 8.77
N TYR A 505 7.56 -2.03 7.99
CA TYR A 505 6.33 -2.79 7.80
C TYR A 505 6.08 -3.63 9.07
N PRO A 506 4.80 -3.93 9.39
CA PRO A 506 4.39 -4.75 10.53
C PRO A 506 4.96 -6.18 10.57
N SER A 507 5.71 -6.61 9.54
CA SER A 507 6.25 -7.95 9.39
C SER A 507 7.44 -8.26 10.30
N ASP A 508 8.10 -7.26 10.88
CA ASP A 508 9.32 -7.50 11.67
C ASP A 508 9.04 -8.11 13.05
N TRP A 509 7.78 -8.16 13.48
CA TRP A 509 7.39 -8.55 14.83
C TRP A 509 6.52 -9.79 14.69
N GLY A 510 7.13 -10.96 14.89
CA GLY A 510 6.45 -12.23 14.92
C GLY A 510 5.54 -12.39 16.12
N ALA A 511 4.41 -11.68 16.16
CA ALA A 511 3.54 -11.72 17.32
C ALA A 511 2.53 -12.86 17.23
N GLY A 512 2.18 -13.46 18.37
CA GLY A 512 0.95 -14.23 18.48
C GLY A 512 -0.23 -13.33 18.15
N ILE A 513 -0.33 -12.18 18.84
CA ILE A 513 -1.33 -11.15 18.55
C ILE A 513 -0.64 -9.79 18.37
N LEU A 514 -0.77 -9.20 17.18
CA LEU A 514 -0.35 -7.83 16.88
C LEU A 514 -1.58 -6.91 16.74
N VAL A 515 -1.63 -5.84 17.52
CA VAL A 515 -2.60 -4.74 17.38
C VAL A 515 -1.90 -3.52 16.80
N ASP A 516 -2.34 -3.02 15.64
CA ASP A 516 -1.79 -1.81 15.02
C ASP A 516 -2.87 -0.79 14.67
N ARG A 517 -2.72 0.44 15.20
CA ARG A 517 -3.63 1.57 14.98
C ARG A 517 -5.11 1.20 15.14
N ALA A 518 -5.41 0.30 16.09
CA ALA A 518 -6.74 -0.29 16.28
C ALA A 518 -7.13 -0.35 17.77
N ASN A 519 -8.44 -0.26 18.04
CA ASN A 519 -8.99 -0.35 19.39
C ASN A 519 -9.63 -1.73 19.58
N CYS A 520 -8.92 -2.68 20.18
CA CYS A 520 -9.33 -4.09 20.20
C CYS A 520 -9.66 -4.60 21.61
N CYS A 521 -10.44 -5.67 21.69
CA CYS A 521 -10.73 -6.39 22.93
C CYS A 521 -10.19 -7.82 22.84
N ILE A 522 -9.15 -8.14 23.60
CA ILE A 522 -8.49 -9.44 23.57
C ILE A 522 -8.70 -10.08 24.94
N VAL A 523 -9.47 -11.16 24.99
CA VAL A 523 -9.97 -11.71 26.26
C VAL A 523 -9.82 -13.23 26.30
N GLY A 524 -9.29 -13.76 27.40
CA GLY A 524 -9.34 -15.20 27.66
C GLY A 524 -8.57 -16.07 26.65
N ASN A 525 -7.44 -15.57 26.12
CA ASN A 525 -6.59 -16.32 25.19
C ASN A 525 -5.32 -16.83 25.87
N ASP A 526 -4.80 -17.95 25.39
CA ASP A 526 -3.47 -18.45 25.72
C ASP A 526 -2.52 -18.12 24.56
N VAL A 527 -1.48 -17.34 24.80
CA VAL A 527 -0.57 -16.85 23.75
C VAL A 527 0.85 -17.35 24.03
N ILE A 528 1.31 -18.31 23.23
CA ILE A 528 2.43 -19.19 23.56
C ILE A 528 3.38 -19.44 22.39
N ASP A 529 4.67 -19.67 22.67
CA ASP A 529 5.67 -20.07 21.67
C ASP A 529 5.71 -19.14 20.45
N ASN A 530 5.63 -17.82 20.67
CA ASN A 530 5.79 -16.80 19.65
C ASN A 530 7.07 -15.98 19.92
N ASN A 531 7.57 -15.27 18.90
CA ASN A 531 8.64 -14.29 19.08
C ASN A 531 8.14 -13.12 19.98
N TYR A 532 6.96 -12.60 19.70
CA TYR A 532 6.22 -11.72 20.63
C TYR A 532 4.90 -12.38 21.02
N GLY A 533 4.51 -12.36 22.29
CA GLY A 533 3.20 -12.86 22.72
C GLY A 533 2.09 -11.92 22.23
N ILE A 534 1.85 -10.84 22.98
CA ILE A 534 0.94 -9.77 22.59
C ILE A 534 1.72 -8.47 22.41
N CYS A 535 1.59 -7.88 21.23
CA CYS A 535 2.14 -6.57 20.91
C CYS A 535 1.03 -5.57 20.60
N ILE A 536 1.02 -4.45 21.32
CA ILE A 536 0.14 -3.30 21.07
C ILE A 536 0.98 -2.15 20.51
N ARG A 537 0.79 -1.80 19.23
CA ARG A 537 1.58 -0.77 18.54
C ARG A 537 0.70 0.39 18.11
N SER A 538 1.12 1.61 18.45
CA SER A 538 0.46 2.87 18.04
C SER A 538 -1.07 2.83 18.23
N SER A 539 -1.52 2.16 19.30
CA SER A 539 -2.92 1.81 19.54
C SER A 539 -3.30 2.22 20.96
N GLY A 540 -4.46 2.84 21.12
CA GLY A 540 -5.04 3.16 22.43
C GLY A 540 -6.40 2.49 22.58
N ASN A 541 -7.00 2.58 23.77
CA ASN A 541 -8.29 1.95 24.08
C ASN A 541 -8.34 0.44 23.77
N VAL A 542 -7.22 -0.26 23.93
CA VAL A 542 -7.17 -1.72 23.86
C VAL A 542 -7.57 -2.29 25.22
N THR A 543 -8.46 -3.28 25.22
CA THR A 543 -8.82 -4.04 26.42
C THR A 543 -8.13 -5.39 26.42
N LEU A 544 -7.36 -5.69 27.48
CA LEU A 544 -6.84 -7.03 27.75
C LEU A 544 -7.45 -7.54 29.06
N SER A 545 -8.03 -8.74 29.05
CA SER A 545 -8.56 -9.37 30.26
C SER A 545 -8.43 -10.89 30.22
N GLY A 546 -7.90 -11.47 31.30
CA GLY A 546 -7.85 -12.93 31.46
C GLY A 546 -6.99 -13.69 30.45
N ASN A 547 -6.04 -13.04 29.78
CA ASN A 547 -5.11 -13.69 28.85
C ASN A 547 -3.90 -14.28 29.59
N SER A 548 -3.46 -15.47 29.17
CA SER A 548 -2.26 -16.14 29.66
C SER A 548 -1.17 -16.08 28.59
N ILE A 549 -0.11 -15.32 28.83
CA ILE A 549 0.97 -15.07 27.86
C ILE A 549 2.25 -15.72 28.42
N PHE A 550 2.77 -16.77 27.79
CA PHE A 550 3.92 -17.48 28.36
C PHE A 550 4.72 -18.25 27.32
N GLY A 551 5.99 -18.50 27.58
CA GLY A 551 6.85 -19.27 26.66
C GLY A 551 7.14 -18.55 25.34
N ASN A 552 6.91 -17.23 25.28
CA ASN A 552 7.30 -16.38 24.16
C ASN A 552 8.71 -15.82 24.39
N ASP A 553 9.43 -15.45 23.34
CA ASP A 553 10.73 -14.75 23.48
C ASP A 553 10.53 -13.37 24.14
N VAL A 554 9.41 -12.72 23.84
CA VAL A 554 8.95 -11.48 24.45
C VAL A 554 7.46 -11.62 24.78
N ASN A 555 7.06 -11.57 26.04
CA ASN A 555 5.64 -11.79 26.40
C ASN A 555 4.70 -10.63 25.99
N LEU A 556 4.76 -9.50 26.70
CA LEU A 556 3.89 -8.34 26.45
C LEU A 556 4.71 -7.11 26.07
N MET A 557 4.35 -6.47 24.96
CA MET A 557 4.96 -5.22 24.50
C MET A 557 3.89 -4.16 24.21
N ILE A 558 4.11 -2.94 24.71
CA ILE A 558 3.30 -1.77 24.39
C ILE A 558 4.22 -0.73 23.75
N ASP A 559 4.02 -0.46 22.46
CA ASP A 559 4.82 0.48 21.70
C ASP A 559 4.00 1.67 21.19
N GLY A 560 4.58 2.86 21.35
CA GLY A 560 3.96 4.11 20.95
C GLY A 560 4.84 5.32 21.30
N ASP A 561 4.55 6.42 20.62
CA ASP A 561 5.27 7.69 20.70
C ASP A 561 4.47 8.80 21.44
N SER A 562 3.18 8.57 21.71
CA SER A 562 2.27 9.54 22.31
C SER A 562 1.51 8.94 23.49
N LEU A 563 1.10 9.79 24.46
CA LEU A 563 0.34 9.34 25.64
C LEU A 563 -0.91 8.54 25.26
N SER A 564 -1.64 8.92 24.21
CA SER A 564 -2.86 8.24 23.76
C SER A 564 -2.63 6.77 23.37
N HIS A 565 -1.43 6.40 22.92
CA HIS A 565 -1.07 5.01 22.60
C HIS A 565 -0.86 4.14 23.85
N PHE A 566 -0.82 4.75 25.04
CA PHE A 566 -0.67 4.04 26.32
C PHE A 566 -1.91 4.14 27.21
N ILE A 567 -2.99 4.80 26.75
CA ILE A 567 -4.26 4.79 27.49
C ILE A 567 -5.04 3.54 27.08
N ASN A 568 -4.84 2.44 27.82
CA ASN A 568 -5.45 1.13 27.59
C ASN A 568 -6.13 0.60 28.86
N ASP A 569 -7.05 -0.36 28.70
CA ASP A 569 -7.78 -1.03 29.79
C ASP A 569 -7.25 -2.47 29.96
N ILE A 570 -6.16 -2.60 30.72
CA ILE A 570 -5.46 -3.87 30.93
C ILE A 570 -5.60 -4.24 32.40
N ASP A 571 -6.42 -5.24 32.69
CA ASP A 571 -6.70 -5.66 34.06
C ASP A 571 -5.67 -6.67 34.62
N ALA A 572 -5.76 -6.89 35.92
CA ALA A 572 -4.90 -7.83 36.66
C ALA A 572 -5.29 -9.32 36.49
N LEU A 573 -6.24 -9.64 35.59
CA LEU A 573 -6.54 -11.04 35.24
C LEU A 573 -5.59 -11.57 34.17
N ASN A 574 -4.84 -10.69 33.49
CA ASN A 574 -3.80 -11.10 32.55
C ASN A 574 -2.54 -11.56 33.29
N THR A 575 -1.87 -12.56 32.74
CA THR A 575 -0.60 -13.06 33.27
C THR A 575 0.47 -13.17 32.21
N VAL A 576 1.71 -12.84 32.57
CA VAL A 576 2.93 -13.13 31.79
C VAL A 576 3.78 -14.14 32.56
N ASP A 577 4.12 -15.28 31.97
CA ASP A 577 4.82 -16.41 32.62
C ASP A 577 4.20 -16.80 33.99
N GLY A 578 2.88 -16.75 34.09
CA GLY A 578 2.12 -17.05 35.31
C GLY A 578 2.10 -15.95 36.37
N LYS A 579 2.80 -14.83 36.14
CA LYS A 579 2.84 -13.64 37.00
C LYS A 579 1.83 -12.57 36.54
N THR A 580 1.28 -11.79 37.46
CA THR A 580 0.22 -10.81 37.16
C THR A 580 0.74 -9.60 36.38
N VAL A 581 -0.04 -9.13 35.40
CA VAL A 581 0.18 -7.84 34.73
C VAL A 581 -0.46 -6.71 35.53
N TYR A 582 0.30 -5.66 35.83
CA TYR A 582 -0.22 -4.42 36.43
C TYR A 582 -0.07 -3.25 35.47
N TYR A 583 -1.21 -2.70 35.03
CA TYR A 583 -1.28 -1.55 34.13
C TYR A 583 -2.04 -0.41 34.81
N LEU A 584 -1.31 0.57 35.34
CA LEU A 584 -1.88 1.64 36.15
C LEU A 584 -2.00 2.91 35.31
N VAL A 585 -3.22 3.45 35.24
CA VAL A 585 -3.53 4.66 34.47
C VAL A 585 -4.12 5.72 35.40
N ASN A 586 -3.52 6.91 35.43
CA ASN A 586 -3.95 8.04 36.28
C ASN A 586 -3.85 7.81 37.81
N GLU A 587 -3.09 6.81 38.25
CA GLU A 587 -2.94 6.49 39.67
C GLU A 587 -2.02 7.45 40.41
N LYS A 588 -2.24 7.60 41.73
CA LYS A 588 -1.47 8.52 42.57
C LYS A 588 -1.22 8.00 43.98
N ASN A 589 -0.05 8.33 44.55
CA ASN A 589 0.31 8.04 45.94
C ASN A 589 0.26 6.54 46.30
N LEU A 590 0.73 5.68 45.39
CA LEU A 590 0.76 4.23 45.59
C LEU A 590 2.19 3.76 45.85
N SER A 591 2.33 2.74 46.69
CA SER A 591 3.58 1.98 46.86
C SER A 591 3.36 0.58 46.31
N ILE A 592 4.23 0.15 45.41
CA ILE A 592 4.22 -1.13 44.70
C ILE A 592 5.51 -1.84 45.07
N ASP A 593 5.39 -2.99 45.71
CA ASP A 593 6.52 -3.80 46.14
C ASP A 593 6.20 -5.29 46.04
N SER A 594 7.10 -6.14 46.54
CA SER A 594 6.94 -7.60 46.58
C SER A 594 5.71 -8.11 47.38
N SER A 595 4.97 -7.24 48.07
CA SER A 595 3.70 -7.62 48.72
C SER A 595 2.50 -7.65 47.76
N PHE A 596 2.64 -7.06 46.57
CA PHE A 596 1.68 -7.25 45.48
C PHE A 596 1.80 -8.69 44.95
N SER A 597 0.75 -9.21 44.29
CA SER A 597 0.87 -10.52 43.61
C SER A 597 2.10 -10.52 42.70
N ASP A 598 2.77 -11.66 42.56
CA ASP A 598 4.02 -11.81 41.77
C ASP A 598 3.89 -11.07 40.43
N ILE A 599 4.52 -9.89 40.33
CA ILE A 599 4.32 -8.95 39.22
C ILE A 599 5.20 -9.39 38.07
N GLY A 600 4.59 -9.65 36.92
CA GLY A 600 5.30 -10.03 35.70
C GLY A 600 5.58 -8.86 34.77
N PHE A 601 4.67 -7.88 34.72
CA PHE A 601 4.78 -6.68 33.88
C PHE A 601 4.20 -5.48 34.61
N LEU A 602 4.86 -4.32 34.51
CA LEU A 602 4.41 -3.08 35.16
C LEU A 602 4.45 -1.89 34.20
N ALA A 603 3.30 -1.22 34.04
CA ALA A 603 3.19 0.06 33.37
C ALA A 603 2.52 1.12 34.26
N LEU A 604 3.13 2.30 34.29
CA LEU A 604 2.66 3.51 34.97
C LEU A 604 2.39 4.58 33.91
N VAL A 605 1.13 4.78 33.59
CA VAL A 605 0.68 5.72 32.55
C VAL A 605 -0.04 6.89 33.20
N ASN A 606 0.45 8.11 32.96
CA ASN A 606 -0.08 9.35 33.50
C ASN A 606 -0.20 9.35 35.05
N CYS A 607 0.73 8.68 35.73
CA CYS A 607 0.70 8.51 37.18
C CYS A 607 1.50 9.59 37.91
N THR A 608 1.29 9.76 39.21
CA THR A 608 2.06 10.72 40.02
C THR A 608 2.37 10.17 41.40
N ASN A 609 3.59 10.36 41.90
CA ASN A 609 3.99 9.95 43.24
C ASN A 609 3.75 8.44 43.51
N ILE A 610 4.26 7.61 42.61
CA ILE A 610 4.27 6.14 42.76
C ILE A 610 5.65 5.72 43.28
N THR A 611 5.70 4.76 44.21
CA THR A 611 6.95 4.09 44.60
C THR A 611 6.93 2.66 44.05
N VAL A 612 7.94 2.27 43.30
CA VAL A 612 8.13 0.92 42.75
C VAL A 612 9.42 0.36 43.33
N GLN A 613 9.32 -0.73 44.10
CA GLN A 613 10.49 -1.27 44.79
C GLN A 613 10.57 -2.79 44.84
N ASP A 614 11.80 -3.31 44.83
CA ASP A 614 12.12 -4.72 45.06
C ASP A 614 11.39 -5.70 44.11
N LEU A 615 11.16 -5.32 42.85
CA LEU A 615 10.55 -6.18 41.83
C LEU A 615 11.59 -6.93 40.99
N SER A 616 11.20 -8.10 40.45
CA SER A 616 11.96 -8.86 39.46
C SER A 616 11.14 -8.99 38.18
N LEU A 617 11.55 -8.25 37.13
CA LEU A 617 10.79 -8.08 35.89
C LEU A 617 11.62 -8.57 34.71
N ASP A 618 11.14 -9.63 34.07
CA ASP A 618 11.88 -10.36 33.06
C ASP A 618 11.04 -10.83 31.87
N ASN A 619 11.66 -11.01 30.71
CA ASN A 619 11.08 -11.62 29.51
C ASN A 619 9.86 -10.90 28.90
N ASN A 620 9.86 -9.56 28.93
CA ASN A 620 8.81 -8.72 28.35
C ASN A 620 9.35 -7.72 27.31
N GLY A 621 8.45 -7.05 26.59
CA GLY A 621 8.81 -5.97 25.68
C GLY A 621 9.40 -4.79 26.44
N GLN A 622 8.82 -4.50 27.61
CA GLN A 622 9.37 -3.56 28.58
C GLN A 622 9.41 -4.19 29.96
N GLY A 623 10.50 -4.01 30.69
CA GLY A 623 10.56 -4.36 32.10
C GLY A 623 9.67 -3.42 32.94
N ILE A 624 9.92 -2.12 32.84
CA ILE A 624 9.11 -1.06 33.47
C ILE A 624 8.77 0.04 32.45
N VAL A 625 7.49 0.42 32.36
CA VAL A 625 7.01 1.52 31.51
C VAL A 625 6.57 2.71 32.37
N LEU A 626 7.15 3.90 32.18
CA LEU A 626 6.66 5.17 32.72
C LEU A 626 6.34 6.12 31.56
N VAL A 627 5.05 6.38 31.34
CA VAL A 627 4.58 7.30 30.30
C VAL A 627 3.86 8.47 30.97
N ASN A 628 4.35 9.70 30.77
CA ASN A 628 3.85 10.92 31.40
C ASN A 628 3.70 10.80 32.94
N THR A 629 4.59 10.03 33.57
CA THR A 629 4.56 9.77 35.01
C THR A 629 5.57 10.67 35.72
N THR A 630 5.16 11.30 36.81
CA THR A 630 5.98 12.28 37.54
C THR A 630 6.10 12.01 39.03
N ASP A 631 7.10 12.63 39.65
CA ASP A 631 7.31 12.65 41.10
C ASP A 631 7.38 11.25 41.74
N SER A 632 7.76 10.23 40.96
CA SER A 632 7.74 8.82 41.36
C SER A 632 9.13 8.29 41.66
N THR A 633 9.22 7.23 42.46
CA THR A 633 10.47 6.57 42.85
C THR A 633 10.50 5.14 42.31
N VAL A 634 11.59 4.75 41.65
CA VAL A 634 11.86 3.39 41.19
C VAL A 634 13.15 2.93 41.86
N THR A 635 13.10 1.94 42.75
CA THR A 635 14.26 1.56 43.54
C THR A 635 14.44 0.07 43.82
N GLY A 636 15.67 -0.44 43.83
CA GLY A 636 15.93 -1.84 44.21
C GLY A 636 15.38 -2.90 43.24
N ASN A 637 15.01 -2.52 42.01
CA ASN A 637 14.41 -3.46 41.05
C ASN A 637 15.48 -4.20 40.22
N SER A 638 15.20 -5.47 39.90
CA SER A 638 15.98 -6.30 38.98
C SER A 638 15.23 -6.43 37.66
N ILE A 639 15.81 -5.93 36.57
CA ILE A 639 15.15 -5.78 35.27
C ILE A 639 16.01 -6.45 34.21
N THR A 640 15.58 -7.61 33.72
CA THR A 640 16.46 -8.50 32.93
C THR A 640 15.81 -9.19 31.75
N ASN A 641 16.54 -9.43 30.66
CA ASN A 641 16.06 -10.18 29.50
C ASN A 641 14.78 -9.58 28.87
N ASN A 642 14.64 -8.25 28.90
CA ASN A 642 13.56 -7.54 28.21
C ASN A 642 14.07 -6.92 26.92
N GLN A 643 13.17 -6.62 25.99
CA GLN A 643 13.56 -5.84 24.81
C GLN A 643 13.96 -4.40 25.22
N GLU A 644 13.19 -3.78 26.11
CA GLU A 644 13.55 -2.53 26.78
C GLU A 644 13.57 -2.75 28.29
N GLY A 645 14.64 -2.35 28.98
CA GLY A 645 14.70 -2.44 30.44
C GLY A 645 13.71 -1.47 31.08
N ILE A 646 13.98 -0.17 30.98
CA ILE A 646 13.08 0.89 31.46
C ILE A 646 12.77 1.87 30.33
N ARG A 647 11.47 2.08 30.08
CA ARG A 647 10.96 3.07 29.13
C ARG A 647 10.45 4.31 29.86
N LEU A 648 11.01 5.48 29.55
CA LEU A 648 10.58 6.79 30.02
C LEU A 648 10.09 7.63 28.82
N LEU A 649 8.78 7.86 28.73
CA LEU A 649 8.19 8.70 27.68
C LEU A 649 7.47 9.90 28.29
N GLY A 650 8.04 11.10 28.14
CA GLY A 650 7.46 12.33 28.70
C GLY A 650 7.41 12.34 30.24
N SER A 651 8.17 11.46 30.90
CA SER A 651 8.16 11.24 32.35
C SER A 651 9.31 11.98 33.01
N SER A 652 9.01 12.92 33.91
CA SER A 652 9.99 13.81 34.54
C SER A 652 9.81 13.87 36.07
N ASN A 653 10.82 14.39 36.77
CA ASN A 653 10.90 14.52 38.22
C ASN A 653 10.81 13.18 38.98
N ASN A 654 11.27 12.10 38.37
CA ASN A 654 11.31 10.78 39.01
C ASN A 654 12.70 10.50 39.60
N VAL A 655 12.75 9.63 40.60
CA VAL A 655 13.96 9.24 41.36
C VAL A 655 14.25 7.76 41.12
N PHE A 656 15.46 7.44 40.66
CA PHE A 656 15.89 6.05 40.41
C PHE A 656 17.09 5.71 41.30
N ARG A 657 17.02 4.65 42.11
CA ARG A 657 18.12 4.24 43.00
C ARG A 657 18.26 2.72 43.07
N ASP A 658 19.48 2.21 43.12
CA ASP A 658 19.76 0.79 43.38
C ASP A 658 19.08 -0.19 42.40
N ASN A 659 18.77 0.24 41.17
CA ASN A 659 18.18 -0.65 40.16
C ASN A 659 19.28 -1.36 39.35
N SER A 660 19.04 -2.62 39.03
CA SER A 660 19.93 -3.49 38.26
C SER A 660 19.30 -3.84 36.91
N ILE A 661 19.79 -3.24 35.83
CA ILE A 661 19.24 -3.36 34.47
C ILE A 661 20.22 -4.17 33.62
N ASN A 662 20.01 -5.47 33.45
CA ASN A 662 21.00 -6.34 32.82
C ASN A 662 20.43 -7.20 31.69
N ASN A 663 21.23 -7.52 30.69
CA ASN A 663 20.87 -8.43 29.60
C ASN A 663 19.57 -8.03 28.87
N ASN A 664 19.27 -6.74 28.79
CA ASN A 664 18.16 -6.24 27.98
C ASN A 664 18.70 -5.86 26.59
N VAL A 665 17.87 -5.94 25.55
CA VAL A 665 18.29 -5.49 24.21
C VAL A 665 18.63 -4.00 24.23
N TYR A 666 17.76 -3.19 24.86
CA TYR A 666 17.99 -1.78 25.16
C TYR A 666 17.73 -1.49 26.63
N SER A 667 18.75 -1.18 27.42
CA SER A 667 18.61 -1.04 28.87
C SER A 667 17.77 0.18 29.30
N LEU A 668 18.05 1.36 28.73
CA LEU A 668 17.28 2.57 28.97
C LEU A 668 16.73 3.16 27.66
N TRP A 669 15.42 3.40 27.64
CA TRP A 669 14.71 4.04 26.54
C TRP A 669 14.09 5.36 27.01
N ILE A 670 14.76 6.47 26.75
CA ILE A 670 14.33 7.80 27.25
C ILE A 670 13.94 8.69 26.07
N GLN A 671 12.75 9.29 26.17
CA GLN A 671 12.19 10.19 25.16
C GLN A 671 11.29 11.23 25.81
N ASN A 672 11.56 12.52 25.57
CA ASN A 672 10.86 13.63 26.22
C ASN A 672 10.96 13.59 27.77
N GLY A 673 10.63 14.67 28.48
CA GLY A 673 10.62 14.66 29.95
C GLY A 673 11.97 14.34 30.62
N LEU A 674 13.08 14.88 30.10
CA LEU A 674 14.44 14.44 30.43
C LEU A 674 14.96 14.88 31.81
N THR A 675 14.15 15.48 32.67
CA THR A 675 14.60 15.97 33.99
C THR A 675 14.27 14.95 35.07
N ASN A 676 15.06 13.89 35.19
CA ASN A 676 14.95 12.88 36.25
C ASN A 676 16.21 12.86 37.13
N ASP A 677 16.07 12.34 38.35
CA ASP A 677 17.17 12.14 39.29
C ASP A 677 17.57 10.66 39.30
N ILE A 678 18.57 10.31 38.49
CA ILE A 678 19.10 8.95 38.35
C ILE A 678 20.57 9.00 38.75
N ASP A 679 20.97 8.29 39.81
CA ASP A 679 22.36 8.28 40.26
C ASP A 679 23.10 6.98 39.91
N THR A 680 24.37 6.92 40.29
CA THR A 680 25.28 5.82 39.98
C THR A 680 24.99 4.52 40.74
N SER A 681 24.03 4.51 41.68
CA SER A 681 23.58 3.27 42.30
C SER A 681 22.79 2.40 41.33
N ASN A 682 22.26 3.00 40.26
CA ASN A 682 21.65 2.26 39.15
C ASN A 682 22.73 1.78 38.19
N THR A 683 22.60 0.53 37.74
CA THR A 683 23.60 -0.10 36.87
C THR A 683 22.97 -0.67 35.60
N VAL A 684 23.72 -0.57 34.51
CA VAL A 684 23.49 -1.26 33.23
C VAL A 684 24.60 -2.29 33.05
N ASP A 685 24.24 -3.57 33.01
CA ASP A 685 25.20 -4.70 32.95
C ASP A 685 26.32 -4.58 33.99
N GLY A 686 25.94 -4.23 35.22
CA GLY A 686 26.86 -4.02 36.36
C GLY A 686 27.71 -2.75 36.32
N ARG A 687 27.51 -1.86 35.34
CA ARG A 687 28.23 -0.58 35.21
C ARG A 687 27.35 0.62 35.59
N PRO A 688 27.87 1.65 36.25
CA PRO A 688 27.07 2.78 36.73
C PRO A 688 26.43 3.57 35.59
N ILE A 689 25.18 3.99 35.79
CA ILE A 689 24.51 4.97 34.93
C ILE A 689 25.02 6.38 35.29
N ILE A 690 25.44 7.14 34.29
CA ILE A 690 25.81 8.54 34.43
C ILE A 690 24.70 9.40 33.85
N TYR A 691 23.81 9.87 34.71
CA TYR A 691 22.73 10.78 34.34
C TYR A 691 22.95 12.13 35.02
N TRP A 692 23.44 13.11 34.27
CA TRP A 692 23.77 14.42 34.81
C TRP A 692 22.78 15.46 34.33
N VAL A 693 22.21 16.19 35.30
CA VAL A 693 21.34 17.33 35.05
C VAL A 693 22.01 18.59 35.62
N ASN A 694 22.09 19.66 34.83
CA ASN A 694 22.63 20.95 35.24
C ASN A 694 24.09 20.88 35.76
N GLN A 695 24.92 20.00 35.21
CA GLN A 695 26.32 19.86 35.62
C GLN A 695 27.26 20.63 34.67
N GLN A 696 28.42 21.02 35.20
CA GLN A 696 29.43 21.74 34.43
C GLN A 696 30.87 21.36 34.79
N THR A 697 31.78 21.48 33.82
CA THR A 697 33.24 21.32 33.99
C THR A 697 33.61 19.99 34.64
N ARG A 698 33.24 18.88 33.99
CA ARG A 698 33.45 17.51 34.49
C ARG A 698 33.78 16.53 33.37
N THR A 699 34.39 15.42 33.76
CA THR A 699 34.68 14.29 32.86
C THR A 699 33.83 13.09 33.26
N VAL A 700 33.13 12.50 32.29
CA VAL A 700 32.36 11.27 32.49
C VAL A 700 33.32 10.11 32.81
N PRO A 701 33.07 9.31 33.87
CA PRO A 701 33.87 8.13 34.19
C PRO A 701 33.89 7.11 33.03
N SER A 702 35.05 6.49 32.78
CA SER A 702 35.24 5.59 31.64
C SER A 702 34.49 4.26 31.75
N ASP A 703 34.05 3.91 32.95
CA ASP A 703 33.33 2.68 33.28
C ASP A 703 31.79 2.84 33.22
N ALA A 704 31.28 3.95 32.69
CA ALA A 704 29.84 4.18 32.53
C ALA A 704 29.16 3.08 31.70
N GLY A 705 27.96 2.65 32.13
CA GLY A 705 27.08 1.73 31.41
C GLY A 705 26.08 2.43 30.48
N TYR A 706 25.72 3.68 30.82
CA TYR A 706 24.86 4.57 30.05
C TYR A 706 25.20 6.02 30.39
N VAL A 707 25.05 6.93 29.42
CA VAL A 707 25.34 8.36 29.61
C VAL A 707 24.21 9.22 29.07
N ALA A 708 23.65 10.06 29.94
CA ALA A 708 22.75 11.14 29.56
C ALA A 708 23.16 12.46 30.22
N LEU A 709 23.31 13.51 29.42
CA LEU A 709 23.77 14.83 29.83
C LEU A 709 22.70 15.88 29.47
N ILE A 710 21.96 16.33 30.47
CA ILE A 710 20.78 17.17 30.32
C ILE A 710 21.07 18.56 30.89
N ASN A 711 20.99 19.58 30.03
CA ASN A 711 21.29 20.97 30.38
C ASN A 711 22.68 21.14 31.03
N CYS A 712 23.69 20.43 30.48
CA CYS A 712 25.06 20.47 30.97
C CYS A 712 25.94 21.42 30.14
N LYS A 713 27.12 21.77 30.65
CA LYS A 713 28.11 22.60 29.94
C LYS A 713 29.53 22.15 30.21
N ASP A 714 30.45 22.22 29.25
CA ASP A 714 31.87 21.90 29.50
C ASP A 714 32.06 20.49 30.07
N ILE A 715 31.36 19.51 29.47
CA ILE A 715 31.48 18.09 29.83
C ILE A 715 32.38 17.37 28.82
N MET A 716 33.34 16.61 29.34
CA MET A 716 34.19 15.75 28.54
C MET A 716 33.76 14.29 28.67
N THR A 717 33.46 13.65 27.56
CA THR A 717 33.14 12.22 27.48
C THR A 717 34.21 11.55 26.63
N LYS A 718 34.99 10.63 27.23
CA LYS A 718 36.17 10.07 26.55
C LYS A 718 36.40 8.59 26.91
N ASN A 719 36.84 7.79 25.93
CA ASN A 719 37.24 6.39 26.11
C ASN A 719 36.12 5.49 26.68
N LEU A 720 34.87 5.72 26.27
CA LEU A 720 33.74 4.90 26.68
C LEU A 720 33.56 3.68 25.77
N ASN A 721 32.99 2.61 26.31
CA ASN A 721 32.55 1.46 25.53
C ASN A 721 31.07 1.17 25.85
N ILE A 722 30.14 1.71 25.06
CA ILE A 722 28.70 1.65 25.35
C ILE A 722 27.96 0.86 24.27
N SER A 723 27.11 -0.07 24.72
CA SER A 723 26.29 -0.94 23.89
C SER A 723 24.99 -1.31 24.59
N GLY A 724 23.99 -1.77 23.84
CA GLY A 724 22.75 -2.30 24.40
C GLY A 724 21.85 -1.23 25.04
N ASN A 725 21.83 -0.01 24.48
CA ASN A 725 20.99 1.09 24.95
C ASN A 725 20.20 1.71 23.81
N ARG A 726 19.12 2.46 24.12
CA ARG A 726 18.44 3.26 23.08
C ARG A 726 19.41 4.31 22.54
N GLN A 727 19.88 5.21 23.38
CA GLN A 727 21.00 6.09 23.04
C GLN A 727 22.27 5.53 23.68
N GLY A 728 23.33 5.33 22.91
CA GLY A 728 24.65 5.08 23.51
C GLY A 728 25.05 6.27 24.38
N ILE A 729 24.96 7.48 23.82
CA ILE A 729 25.12 8.74 24.55
C ILE A 729 24.01 9.71 24.15
N LEU A 730 23.27 10.24 25.14
CA LEU A 730 22.25 11.27 24.96
C LEU A 730 22.74 12.62 25.51
N LEU A 731 22.72 13.67 24.69
CA LEU A 731 22.85 15.05 25.15
C LEU A 731 21.56 15.81 24.80
N ALA A 732 21.04 16.55 25.76
CA ALA A 732 19.89 17.42 25.53
C ALA A 732 20.09 18.78 26.17
N SER A 733 19.88 19.86 25.41
CA SER A 733 20.11 21.25 25.87
C SER A 733 21.51 21.49 26.45
N THR A 734 22.50 20.71 26.00
CA THR A 734 23.88 20.73 26.51
C THR A 734 24.77 21.52 25.55
N THR A 735 25.73 22.28 26.08
CA THR A 735 26.67 23.10 25.27
C THR A 735 28.15 22.88 25.62
N ASP A 736 29.04 23.36 24.75
CA ASP A 736 30.49 23.43 24.99
C ASP A 736 31.12 22.10 25.46
N SER A 737 30.65 20.96 24.95
CA SER A 737 31.00 19.63 25.47
C SER A 737 31.58 18.74 24.39
N SER A 738 32.25 17.65 24.78
CA SER A 738 32.91 16.75 23.82
C SER A 738 32.65 15.26 24.06
N ILE A 739 32.63 14.51 22.97
CA ILE A 739 32.55 13.05 22.92
C ILE A 739 33.71 12.55 22.07
N MET A 740 34.67 11.88 22.70
CA MET A 740 35.95 11.56 22.08
C MET A 740 36.37 10.10 22.27
N GLU A 741 37.04 9.53 21.27
CA GLU A 741 37.78 8.25 21.39
C GLU A 741 36.95 7.11 22.03
N SER A 742 35.63 7.09 21.79
CA SER A 742 34.71 6.11 22.38
C SER A 742 34.22 5.10 21.35
N ASN A 743 33.87 3.89 21.81
CA ASN A 743 33.23 2.84 21.04
C ASN A 743 31.74 2.77 21.40
N LEU A 744 30.86 3.03 20.42
CA LEU A 744 29.41 3.11 20.59
C LEU A 744 28.75 2.15 19.60
N SER A 745 28.44 0.94 20.05
CA SER A 745 27.99 -0.13 19.17
C SER A 745 26.78 -0.89 19.68
N ASN A 746 25.96 -1.48 18.79
CA ASN A 746 24.78 -2.25 19.17
C ASN A 746 23.78 -1.44 20.04
N ASN A 747 23.65 -0.15 19.77
CA ASN A 747 22.61 0.71 20.36
C ASN A 747 21.52 0.97 19.33
N TYR A 748 20.40 1.57 19.73
CA TYR A 748 19.41 2.04 18.76
C TYR A 748 19.95 3.27 18.01
N TYR A 749 20.46 4.25 18.74
CA TYR A 749 21.26 5.38 18.27
C TYR A 749 22.64 5.35 18.93
N GLY A 750 23.70 5.60 18.18
CA GLY A 750 25.05 5.73 18.76
C GLY A 750 25.16 6.98 19.65
N VAL A 751 24.97 8.15 19.04
CA VAL A 751 24.90 9.46 19.73
C VAL A 751 23.65 10.20 19.30
N GLN A 752 22.91 10.76 20.26
CA GLN A 752 21.77 11.64 19.99
C GLN A 752 21.99 13.01 20.65
N LEU A 753 21.89 14.08 19.85
CA LEU A 753 21.89 15.46 20.31
C LEU A 753 20.49 16.06 20.14
N GLU A 754 19.94 16.65 21.20
CA GLU A 754 18.66 17.36 21.17
C GLU A 754 18.82 18.80 21.67
N ASN A 755 18.59 19.80 20.81
CA ASN A 755 18.74 21.22 21.18
C ASN A 755 20.15 21.55 21.73
N CYS A 756 21.19 20.96 21.15
CA CYS A 756 22.58 21.16 21.58
C CYS A 756 23.33 22.15 20.69
N ALA A 757 24.38 22.76 21.27
CA ALA A 757 25.29 23.62 20.52
C ALA A 757 26.74 23.48 20.97
N ASP A 758 27.68 23.77 20.08
CA ASP A 758 29.11 23.76 20.38
C ASP A 758 29.61 22.40 20.91
N ILE A 759 29.06 21.31 20.37
CA ILE A 759 29.49 19.93 20.71
C ILE A 759 30.56 19.46 19.75
N VAL A 760 31.64 18.87 20.29
CA VAL A 760 32.70 18.23 19.50
C VAL A 760 32.60 16.71 19.61
N ILE A 761 32.26 16.03 18.51
CA ILE A 761 32.24 14.57 18.41
C ILE A 761 33.44 14.14 17.57
N SER A 762 34.45 13.52 18.17
CA SER A 762 35.69 13.22 17.43
C SER A 762 36.39 11.91 17.77
N GLY A 763 36.87 11.21 16.74
CA GLY A 763 37.69 10.00 16.94
C GLY A 763 36.92 8.81 17.49
N ASN A 764 35.58 8.79 17.37
CA ASN A 764 34.74 7.71 17.88
C ASN A 764 34.55 6.61 16.83
N CYS A 765 34.38 5.39 17.32
CA CYS A 765 33.96 4.22 16.55
C CYS A 765 32.47 3.97 16.83
N ILE A 766 31.60 4.21 15.85
CA ILE A 766 30.15 4.17 16.00
C ILE A 766 29.59 3.18 14.99
N GLU A 767 29.40 1.92 15.41
CA GLU A 767 29.17 0.81 14.48
C GLU A 767 28.00 -0.07 14.91
N ASN A 768 27.30 -0.67 13.95
CA ASN A 768 26.22 -1.63 14.19
C ASN A 768 25.10 -1.08 15.09
N ASN A 769 24.66 0.16 14.87
CA ASN A 769 23.53 0.74 15.60
C ASN A 769 22.24 0.60 14.75
N LYS A 770 21.13 0.21 15.38
CA LYS A 770 19.90 -0.19 14.66
C LYS A 770 19.34 0.92 13.77
N GLU A 771 19.37 2.16 14.25
CA GLU A 771 18.96 3.34 13.48
C GLU A 771 20.18 4.19 13.08
N ASN A 772 20.43 5.29 13.78
CA ASN A 772 21.43 6.28 13.38
C ASN A 772 22.73 6.14 14.18
N GLY A 773 23.87 6.25 13.52
CA GLY A 773 25.16 6.40 14.21
C GLY A 773 25.18 7.69 15.03
N ILE A 774 25.00 8.84 14.38
CA ILE A 774 24.82 10.14 15.02
C ILE A 774 23.51 10.77 14.57
N TYR A 775 22.71 11.26 15.51
CA TYR A 775 21.45 11.97 15.24
C TYR A 775 21.47 13.38 15.83
N LEU A 776 21.38 14.40 14.95
CA LEU A 776 21.26 15.81 15.30
C LEU A 776 19.81 16.29 15.20
N LYS A 777 19.16 16.49 16.34
CA LYS A 777 17.81 17.03 16.45
C LYS A 777 17.87 18.47 16.96
N GLN A 778 17.45 19.42 16.13
CA GLN A 778 17.45 20.85 16.43
C GLN A 778 18.77 21.37 17.03
N SER A 779 19.91 20.89 16.51
CA SER A 779 21.24 21.13 17.09
C SER A 779 22.16 21.86 16.12
N SER A 780 22.89 22.86 16.59
CA SER A 780 23.63 23.80 15.73
C SER A 780 25.06 24.04 16.20
N ASN A 781 25.94 24.55 15.33
CA ASN A 781 27.34 24.86 15.66
C ASN A 781 28.16 23.66 16.19
N ASN A 782 27.85 22.43 15.78
CA ASN A 782 28.57 21.24 16.23
C ASN A 782 29.69 20.84 15.26
N ILE A 783 30.75 20.22 15.78
CA ILE A 783 31.87 19.70 15.00
C ILE A 783 31.90 18.18 15.13
N ILE A 784 31.63 17.48 14.03
CA ILE A 784 31.69 16.03 13.92
C ILE A 784 32.90 15.69 13.05
N THR A 785 33.97 15.16 13.65
CA THR A 785 35.23 14.96 12.91
C THR A 785 36.00 13.68 13.21
N ASN A 786 36.55 13.07 12.17
CA ASN A 786 37.40 11.87 12.30
C ASN A 786 36.71 10.70 13.03
N ASN A 787 35.39 10.54 12.86
CA ASN A 787 34.66 9.39 13.39
C ASN A 787 34.55 8.31 12.32
N LEU A 788 34.52 7.05 12.76
CA LEU A 788 34.16 5.90 11.95
C LEU A 788 32.70 5.55 12.22
N LEU A 789 31.84 5.67 11.21
CA LEU A 789 30.41 5.37 11.28
C LEU A 789 30.06 4.26 10.30
N SER A 790 29.64 3.09 10.81
CA SER A 790 29.38 1.94 9.94
C SER A 790 28.22 1.04 10.37
N MET A 791 27.72 0.25 9.41
CA MET A 791 26.74 -0.82 9.63
C MET A 791 25.47 -0.37 10.38
N SER A 792 25.02 0.87 10.15
CA SER A 792 23.80 1.42 10.75
C SER A 792 22.75 1.73 9.66
N LYS A 793 21.48 1.93 10.04
CA LYS A 793 20.45 2.37 9.06
C LYS A 793 20.82 3.73 8.47
N VAL A 794 21.37 4.63 9.29
CA VAL A 794 22.01 5.86 8.82
C VAL A 794 23.33 6.09 9.54
N GLY A 795 24.38 6.50 8.84
CA GLY A 795 25.60 6.99 9.47
C GLY A 795 25.35 8.25 10.29
N ILE A 796 24.97 9.34 9.63
CA ILE A 796 24.65 10.64 10.26
C ILE A 796 23.28 11.13 9.80
N GLN A 797 22.37 11.36 10.74
CA GLN A 797 21.10 12.05 10.48
C GLN A 797 21.15 13.49 10.97
N ILE A 798 20.86 14.43 10.06
CA ILE A 798 20.74 15.85 10.35
C ILE A 798 19.29 16.26 10.17
N GLY A 799 18.70 16.68 11.28
CA GLY A 799 17.37 17.23 11.29
C GLY A 799 16.25 16.26 11.61
N ASN A 800 15.12 16.83 12.03
CA ASN A 800 13.95 16.07 12.40
C ASN A 800 13.22 15.57 11.15
N HIS A 801 12.78 14.31 11.21
CA HIS A 801 11.98 13.66 10.18
C HIS A 801 10.56 13.33 10.68
N GLU A 802 10.29 13.58 11.96
CA GLU A 802 9.05 13.20 12.65
C GLU A 802 8.07 14.38 12.80
N THR A 803 8.46 15.60 12.44
CA THR A 803 7.62 16.80 12.65
C THR A 803 7.63 17.74 11.46
N ASN A 804 6.46 18.23 11.05
CA ASN A 804 6.26 19.26 10.01
C ASN A 804 6.64 20.69 10.48
N TYR A 805 7.61 20.82 11.37
CA TYR A 805 8.05 22.13 11.90
C TYR A 805 9.42 22.46 11.32
N ALA A 806 9.59 23.74 10.93
CA ALA A 806 10.86 24.28 10.46
C ALA A 806 12.01 23.89 11.40
N ASP A 807 13.00 23.21 10.84
CA ASP A 807 14.14 22.71 11.58
C ASP A 807 15.15 23.84 11.84
N THR A 808 15.64 23.92 13.08
CA THR A 808 16.63 24.91 13.52
C THR A 808 18.08 24.38 13.48
N ASN A 809 18.34 23.21 12.91
CA ASN A 809 19.71 22.71 12.71
C ASN A 809 20.47 23.61 11.73
N HIS A 810 21.58 24.25 12.15
CA HIS A 810 22.44 25.05 11.26
C HIS A 810 23.90 25.09 11.74
N ASP A 811 24.81 25.52 10.87
CA ASP A 811 26.23 25.75 11.14
C ASP A 811 27.00 24.54 11.68
N ASN A 812 26.55 23.32 11.35
CA ASN A 812 27.26 22.10 11.72
C ASN A 812 28.39 21.81 10.73
N GLN A 813 29.51 21.29 11.25
CA GLN A 813 30.70 20.95 10.48
C GLN A 813 30.96 19.44 10.55
N ILE A 814 30.80 18.75 9.43
CA ILE A 814 31.00 17.31 9.30
C ILE A 814 32.27 17.11 8.46
N ILE A 815 33.39 16.77 9.10
CA ILE A 815 34.71 16.86 8.47
C ILE A 815 35.57 15.63 8.76
N GLY A 816 36.13 14.99 7.74
CA GLY A 816 37.12 13.93 7.97
C GLY A 816 36.54 12.60 8.45
N ASN A 817 35.21 12.41 8.40
CA ASN A 817 34.58 11.18 8.89
C ASN A 817 34.64 10.07 7.83
N THR A 818 34.77 8.83 8.28
CA THR A 818 34.58 7.65 7.43
C THR A 818 33.19 7.10 7.66
N ILE A 819 32.31 7.21 6.66
CA ILE A 819 30.90 6.81 6.72
C ILE A 819 30.72 5.67 5.72
N ARG A 820 30.65 4.43 6.22
CA ARG A 820 30.70 3.24 5.35
C ARG A 820 29.69 2.16 5.65
N ASP A 821 29.28 1.42 4.64
CA ASP A 821 28.48 0.20 4.79
C ASP A 821 27.15 0.44 5.57
N ASN A 822 26.57 1.63 5.43
CA ASN A 822 25.26 1.98 6.01
C ASN A 822 24.16 1.91 4.94
N ILE A 823 22.90 1.74 5.35
CA ILE A 823 21.78 1.83 4.40
C ILE A 823 21.68 3.27 3.85
N GLY A 824 21.81 4.28 4.72
CA GLY A 824 22.00 5.69 4.36
C GLY A 824 23.32 6.24 4.90
N GLY A 825 24.13 6.90 4.08
CA GLY A 825 25.36 7.54 4.57
C GLY A 825 25.04 8.76 5.44
N ILE A 826 24.54 9.82 4.80
CA ILE A 826 24.03 11.02 5.48
C ILE A 826 22.56 11.22 5.10
N ARG A 827 21.69 11.30 6.10
CA ARG A 827 20.26 11.59 5.92
C ARG A 827 19.94 13.00 6.36
N PHE A 828 19.07 13.66 5.60
CA PHE A 828 18.52 14.95 5.97
C PHE A 828 17.00 14.91 6.20
N GLY A 829 16.54 15.61 7.25
CA GLY A 829 15.13 15.94 7.51
C GLY A 829 14.63 17.15 6.69
N GLU A 830 13.63 17.89 7.18
CA GLU A 830 13.26 19.20 6.60
C GLU A 830 14.42 20.19 6.76
N ILE A 831 14.96 20.76 5.66
CA ILE A 831 16.22 21.55 5.72
C ILE A 831 15.98 23.04 5.46
N GLU A 832 16.28 23.85 6.46
CA GLU A 832 16.77 25.24 6.34
C GLU A 832 18.21 25.38 6.88
N SER A 833 19.04 24.34 6.74
CA SER A 833 20.39 24.26 7.32
C SER A 833 21.49 24.79 6.40
N ILE A 834 22.37 25.64 6.94
CA ILE A 834 23.68 26.00 6.38
C ILE A 834 24.72 25.11 7.08
N SER A 835 25.13 24.00 6.49
CA SER A 835 26.14 23.11 7.11
C SER A 835 27.28 22.82 6.13
N MET A 836 28.48 22.52 6.65
CA MET A 836 29.68 22.25 5.87
C MET A 836 30.07 20.77 5.94
N PHE A 837 30.31 20.17 4.78
CA PHE A 837 30.67 18.77 4.60
C PHE A 837 31.89 18.69 3.69
N TYR A 838 33.07 18.38 4.22
CA TYR A 838 34.26 18.19 3.37
C TYR A 838 35.22 17.20 4.01
N ARG A 839 36.07 16.58 3.19
CA ARG A 839 37.03 15.54 3.59
C ARG A 839 36.39 14.31 4.22
N ASN A 840 35.10 14.06 4.02
CA ASN A 840 34.49 12.80 4.46
C ASN A 840 34.72 11.72 3.40
N SER A 841 34.83 10.48 3.85
CA SER A 841 34.91 9.29 3.00
C SER A 841 33.59 8.54 3.07
N LEU A 842 32.73 8.67 2.06
CA LEU A 842 31.45 7.98 1.96
C LEU A 842 31.61 6.73 1.09
N ILE A 843 31.53 5.55 1.72
CA ILE A 843 31.96 4.28 1.11
C ILE A 843 30.86 3.22 1.19
N ASN A 844 30.45 2.66 0.06
CA ASN A 844 29.53 1.50 0.00
C ASN A 844 28.24 1.65 0.81
N ASN A 845 27.72 2.88 0.96
CA ASN A 845 26.41 3.08 1.55
C ASN A 845 25.34 2.80 0.48
N THR A 846 24.25 2.11 0.82
CA THR A 846 23.20 1.78 -0.16
C THR A 846 22.59 3.05 -0.78
N LYS A 847 22.43 4.09 0.04
CA LYS A 847 22.16 5.46 -0.38
C LYS A 847 23.22 6.37 0.22
N THR A 848 24.14 6.86 -0.60
CA THR A 848 25.22 7.73 -0.12
C THR A 848 24.68 8.95 0.62
N ILE A 849 23.70 9.64 0.00
CA ILE A 849 22.89 10.69 0.62
C ILE A 849 21.40 10.30 0.54
N ASP A 850 20.69 10.36 1.67
CA ASP A 850 19.26 10.03 1.77
C ASP A 850 18.45 11.29 2.10
N PHE A 851 17.73 11.82 1.12
CA PHE A 851 16.84 12.95 1.32
C PHE A 851 15.40 12.48 1.50
N ARG A 852 14.78 12.72 2.66
CA ARG A 852 13.35 12.45 2.90
C ARG A 852 12.53 13.73 2.73
N TRP A 853 12.08 13.99 1.50
CA TRP A 853 11.27 15.17 1.17
C TRP A 853 9.77 14.83 1.23
N TRP A 854 9.05 15.40 2.19
CA TRP A 854 7.60 15.53 2.13
C TRP A 854 7.30 17.02 1.92
N ASP A 855 6.66 17.39 0.81
CA ASP A 855 6.22 18.76 0.46
C ASP A 855 7.25 19.91 0.59
N TYR A 856 7.81 20.38 -0.53
CA TYR A 856 8.54 21.67 -0.55
C TYR A 856 7.77 22.76 -1.31
N SER A 857 7.63 23.91 -0.65
CA SER A 857 7.46 25.20 -1.31
C SER A 857 8.76 25.61 -2.01
N ALA A 858 8.66 26.19 -3.21
CA ALA A 858 9.76 26.51 -4.12
C ALA A 858 10.81 27.54 -3.63
N ASP A 859 10.79 27.94 -2.35
CA ASP A 859 11.61 29.02 -1.77
C ASP A 859 12.76 28.56 -0.87
N ALA A 860 12.98 27.25 -0.71
CA ALA A 860 14.05 26.75 0.14
C ALA A 860 15.43 26.87 -0.55
N SER A 861 16.15 27.93 -0.20
CA SER A 861 17.57 28.06 -0.48
C SER A 861 18.36 27.02 0.30
N ILE A 862 18.48 25.80 -0.22
CA ILE A 862 19.35 24.76 0.33
C ILE A 862 20.80 25.22 0.19
N LEU A 863 21.41 25.70 1.27
CA LEU A 863 22.82 26.13 1.34
C LEU A 863 23.69 25.07 2.04
N LEU A 864 23.62 23.83 1.57
CA LEU A 864 24.55 22.78 1.98
C LEU A 864 25.85 22.93 1.20
N ASN A 865 26.97 23.16 1.89
CA ASN A 865 28.28 23.27 1.27
C ASN A 865 29.01 21.92 1.38
N TRP A 866 29.16 21.24 0.25
CA TRP A 866 29.83 19.93 0.15
C TRP A 866 31.34 20.03 -0.13
N ASP A 867 31.87 21.23 -0.05
CA ASP A 867 33.28 21.52 -0.19
C ASP A 867 33.61 22.80 0.58
N ASN A 868 34.91 23.04 0.80
CA ASN A 868 35.39 24.28 1.42
C ASN A 868 35.95 25.30 0.40
N GLY A 869 35.65 25.14 -0.89
CA GLY A 869 36.23 25.91 -1.99
C GLY A 869 37.61 25.43 -2.47
N ALA A 870 38.19 24.41 -1.84
CA ALA A 870 39.48 23.82 -2.24
C ALA A 870 39.45 22.28 -2.27
N GLU A 871 38.72 21.65 -1.34
CA GLU A 871 38.58 20.20 -1.23
C GLU A 871 37.14 19.86 -0.83
N GLY A 872 36.61 18.79 -1.43
CA GLY A 872 35.31 18.19 -1.17
C GLY A 872 35.43 16.86 -0.44
N ASN A 873 34.57 15.91 -0.76
CA ASN A 873 34.46 14.59 -0.14
C ASN A 873 34.89 13.47 -1.11
N TYR A 874 35.16 12.29 -0.57
CA TYR A 874 35.37 11.07 -1.34
C TYR A 874 34.06 10.28 -1.43
N TRP A 875 33.71 9.86 -2.64
CA TRP A 875 32.45 9.21 -2.99
C TRP A 875 32.75 7.88 -3.69
N SER A 876 32.45 6.74 -3.06
CA SER A 876 32.79 5.43 -3.64
C SER A 876 32.00 5.10 -4.92
N ASP A 877 30.88 5.78 -5.15
CA ASP A 877 30.02 5.65 -6.32
C ASP A 877 30.37 6.63 -7.46
N TYR A 878 31.37 7.49 -7.26
CA TYR A 878 31.83 8.45 -8.25
C TYR A 878 33.22 8.09 -8.77
N VAL A 879 33.33 7.90 -10.08
CA VAL A 879 34.60 7.66 -10.77
C VAL A 879 34.86 8.82 -11.71
N GLY A 880 35.99 9.49 -11.52
CA GLY A 880 36.44 10.60 -12.35
C GLY A 880 37.93 10.50 -12.69
N ASN A 881 38.41 11.44 -13.49
CA ASN A 881 39.83 11.59 -13.79
C ASN A 881 40.45 12.67 -12.90
N ASP A 882 41.69 12.44 -12.49
CA ASP A 882 42.59 13.40 -11.83
C ASP A 882 43.78 13.63 -12.78
N THR A 883 43.58 14.52 -13.76
CA THR A 883 44.53 14.74 -14.87
C THR A 883 45.71 15.62 -14.46
N ASN A 884 45.49 16.52 -13.50
CA ASN A 884 46.52 17.40 -12.98
C ASN A 884 47.31 16.78 -11.81
N HIS A 885 46.91 15.59 -11.35
CA HIS A 885 47.56 14.82 -10.29
C HIS A 885 47.62 15.59 -8.97
N ASP A 886 46.48 16.17 -8.60
CA ASP A 886 46.31 16.95 -7.37
C ASP A 886 45.49 16.25 -6.29
N GLY A 887 45.03 15.02 -6.52
CA GLY A 887 44.19 14.27 -5.59
C GLY A 887 42.72 14.71 -5.55
N ILE A 888 42.29 15.56 -6.48
CA ILE A 888 40.93 16.05 -6.68
C ILE A 888 40.51 15.66 -8.10
N LEU A 889 39.27 15.21 -8.26
CA LEU A 889 38.76 14.87 -9.59
C LEU A 889 38.42 16.15 -10.34
N ASP A 890 38.74 16.19 -11.63
CA ASP A 890 38.60 17.37 -12.49
C ASP A 890 37.13 17.78 -12.72
N ALA A 891 36.17 16.87 -12.48
CA ALA A 891 34.74 17.08 -12.69
C ALA A 891 33.98 17.06 -11.36
N GLU A 892 33.02 17.99 -11.22
CA GLU A 892 32.13 18.08 -10.06
C GLU A 892 31.24 16.84 -9.93
N TYR A 893 30.95 16.44 -8.69
CA TYR A 893 30.01 15.37 -8.40
C TYR A 893 28.62 15.95 -8.16
N GLN A 894 27.67 15.58 -9.02
CA GLN A 894 26.28 15.99 -8.93
C GLN A 894 25.55 15.10 -7.91
N ILE A 895 25.37 15.62 -6.69
CA ILE A 895 24.71 14.89 -5.60
C ILE A 895 23.20 14.82 -5.84
N PHE A 896 22.60 15.92 -6.31
CA PHE A 896 21.17 16.00 -6.54
C PHE A 896 20.81 17.06 -7.60
N SER A 897 19.82 16.76 -8.44
CA SER A 897 19.22 17.72 -9.36
C SER A 897 17.69 17.59 -9.40
N ARG A 898 16.95 18.71 -9.34
CA ARG A 898 15.49 18.74 -9.52
C ARG A 898 15.03 19.98 -10.28
N SER A 899 14.06 19.79 -11.16
CA SER A 899 13.29 20.87 -11.78
C SER A 899 12.33 21.48 -10.75
N ILE A 900 12.58 22.72 -10.36
CA ILE A 900 11.66 23.53 -9.58
C ILE A 900 10.80 24.32 -10.59
N GLY A 901 9.50 24.41 -10.35
CA GLY A 901 8.56 25.10 -11.25
C GLY A 901 9.02 26.52 -11.64
N THR A 902 8.55 26.99 -12.79
CA THR A 902 8.95 28.27 -13.40
C THR A 902 8.83 29.46 -12.46
N ILE A 903 9.96 30.13 -12.18
CA ILE A 903 9.97 31.47 -11.58
C ILE A 903 9.49 32.45 -12.65
N THR A 904 8.31 33.04 -12.48
CA THR A 904 7.83 34.11 -13.37
C THR A 904 8.60 35.39 -13.08
N HIS A 905 9.67 35.66 -13.84
CA HIS A 905 10.15 37.03 -13.99
C HIS A 905 9.18 37.77 -14.91
N GLU A 906 8.63 38.89 -14.45
CA GLU A 906 7.58 39.67 -15.14
C GLU A 906 7.94 40.19 -16.55
N THR A 907 9.12 39.92 -17.11
CA THR A 907 9.48 40.35 -18.48
C THR A 907 10.45 39.42 -19.23
N GLY A 908 10.31 38.09 -19.17
CA GLY A 908 11.14 37.18 -19.99
C GLY A 908 10.58 35.75 -20.13
N PRO A 909 11.02 34.96 -21.13
CA PRO A 909 10.59 33.57 -21.27
C PRO A 909 10.97 32.78 -20.01
N ALA A 910 10.01 32.02 -19.47
CA ALA A 910 10.19 31.26 -18.26
C ALA A 910 11.19 30.11 -18.48
N THR A 911 12.38 30.20 -17.88
CA THR A 911 13.31 29.08 -17.77
C THR A 911 12.97 28.28 -16.51
N PRO A 912 12.87 26.95 -16.57
CA PRO A 912 12.80 26.11 -15.36
C PRO A 912 14.00 26.42 -14.46
N ALA A 913 13.76 26.71 -13.18
CA ALA A 913 14.85 26.84 -12.22
C ALA A 913 15.27 25.42 -11.82
N LEU A 914 16.54 25.07 -12.01
CA LEU A 914 17.10 23.80 -11.55
C LEU A 914 17.76 24.01 -10.19
N LEU A 915 17.36 23.23 -9.19
CA LEU A 915 18.12 23.11 -7.95
C LEU A 915 19.19 22.03 -8.17
N ASN A 916 20.45 22.42 -8.23
CA ASN A 916 21.59 21.51 -8.30
C ASN A 916 22.41 21.61 -7.01
N ILE A 917 22.63 20.48 -6.35
CA ILE A 917 23.53 20.35 -5.20
C ILE A 917 24.74 19.56 -5.67
N THR A 918 25.93 20.15 -5.57
CA THR A 918 27.17 19.57 -6.07
C THR A 918 28.28 19.60 -5.04
N ASP A 919 29.16 18.62 -5.10
CA ASP A 919 30.51 18.71 -4.59
C ASP A 919 31.42 19.16 -5.75
N ARG A 920 32.01 20.35 -5.63
CA ARG A 920 32.83 20.95 -6.71
C ARG A 920 34.27 20.47 -6.73
N TYR A 921 34.74 19.86 -5.63
CA TYR A 921 36.12 19.43 -5.48
C TYR A 921 36.20 17.98 -4.95
N PRO A 922 35.51 17.01 -5.58
CA PRO A 922 35.46 15.65 -5.07
C PRO A 922 36.86 15.02 -5.05
N LEU A 923 37.20 14.36 -3.94
CA LEU A 923 38.51 13.74 -3.75
C LEU A 923 38.66 12.48 -4.61
N SER A 924 39.85 12.24 -5.15
CA SER A 924 40.12 11.05 -5.98
C SER A 924 40.40 9.77 -5.18
N GLY A 925 40.45 9.85 -3.85
CA GLY A 925 40.67 8.74 -2.94
C GLY A 925 40.18 9.03 -1.53
N MET A 926 40.23 8.04 -0.64
CA MET A 926 39.79 8.16 0.75
C MET A 926 40.61 9.21 1.49
N PHE A 927 39.93 10.03 2.31
CA PHE A 927 40.57 10.93 3.24
C PHE A 927 40.91 10.22 4.56
N LEU A 928 42.15 10.40 5.02
CA LEU A 928 42.69 9.83 6.24
C LEU A 928 43.44 10.93 7.01
N SER A 929 43.35 10.92 8.34
CA SER A 929 44.04 11.88 9.21
C SER A 929 44.85 11.14 10.27
N PHE A 930 46.15 11.44 10.35
CA PHE A 930 47.07 10.85 11.32
C PHE A 930 47.69 11.93 12.20
N THR A 931 47.50 11.85 13.51
CA THR A 931 48.12 12.77 14.47
C THR A 931 49.22 12.06 15.25
N GLN A 932 50.47 12.52 15.10
CA GLN A 932 51.65 11.99 15.79
C GLN A 932 52.59 13.12 16.20
N SER A 933 53.13 13.05 17.42
CA SER A 933 54.05 14.07 17.98
C SER A 933 53.51 15.51 17.90
N GLY A 934 52.18 15.68 18.05
CA GLY A 934 51.51 16.98 17.96
C GLY A 934 51.35 17.53 16.53
N GLN A 935 51.77 16.78 15.50
CA GLN A 935 51.61 17.11 14.09
C GLN A 935 50.44 16.31 13.51
N THR A 936 49.66 16.90 12.61
CA THR A 936 48.57 16.21 11.91
C THR A 936 48.86 16.16 10.41
N PHE A 937 48.85 14.95 9.87
CA PHE A 937 49.10 14.64 8.47
C PHE A 937 47.78 14.20 7.83
N ASN A 938 47.32 14.97 6.85
CA ASN A 938 46.13 14.62 6.08
C ASN A 938 46.58 13.89 4.82
N VAL A 939 46.01 12.72 4.57
CA VAL A 939 46.36 11.87 3.43
C VAL A 939 45.10 11.61 2.60
N VAL A 940 45.23 11.71 1.28
CA VAL A 940 44.23 11.25 0.32
C VAL A 940 44.85 10.13 -0.49
N SER A 941 44.25 8.95 -0.48
CA SER A 941 44.77 7.77 -1.18
C SER A 941 43.65 6.80 -1.53
N ASN A 942 43.78 6.13 -2.66
CA ASN A 942 42.95 4.97 -3.01
C ASN A 942 43.47 3.64 -2.40
N SER A 943 44.57 3.70 -1.65
CA SER A 943 45.20 2.52 -1.05
C SER A 943 44.82 2.35 0.42
N THR A 944 44.81 1.12 0.90
CA THR A 944 44.80 0.84 2.33
C THR A 944 46.13 1.27 2.94
N ILE A 945 46.11 2.25 3.85
CA ILE A 945 47.31 2.70 4.55
C ILE A 945 47.46 1.98 5.89
N ARG A 946 48.63 1.38 6.11
CA ARG A 946 49.02 0.73 7.37
C ARG A 946 50.32 1.32 7.88
N ASN A 947 50.54 1.22 9.19
CA ASN A 947 51.81 1.59 9.84
C ASN A 947 52.31 3.00 9.49
N PHE A 948 51.41 3.98 9.38
CA PHE A 948 51.81 5.38 9.23
C PHE A 948 52.61 5.81 10.46
N GLN A 949 53.84 6.28 10.28
CA GLN A 949 54.73 6.73 11.34
C GLN A 949 55.47 8.00 10.92
N TYR A 950 55.48 8.99 11.81
CA TYR A 950 56.32 10.18 11.69
C TYR A 950 57.47 10.10 12.69
N HIS A 951 58.69 9.99 12.17
CA HIS A 951 59.92 9.93 12.93
C HIS A 951 60.51 11.34 13.06
N GLN A 952 60.23 11.99 14.18
CA GLN A 952 60.56 13.40 14.42
C GLN A 952 62.08 13.67 14.40
N ALA A 953 62.91 12.72 14.85
CA ALA A 953 64.36 12.91 14.90
C ALA A 953 65.01 12.87 13.51
N GLU A 954 64.50 11.99 12.63
CA GLU A 954 64.97 11.86 11.25
C GLU A 954 64.20 12.73 10.24
N CYS A 955 63.21 13.52 10.68
CA CYS A 955 62.29 14.27 9.81
C CYS A 955 61.77 13.39 8.66
N THR A 956 61.26 12.20 8.99
CA THR A 956 60.89 11.18 8.01
C THR A 956 59.49 10.64 8.27
N ILE A 957 58.69 10.45 7.22
CA ILE A 957 57.40 9.75 7.28
C ILE A 957 57.55 8.37 6.63
N THR A 958 57.05 7.32 7.27
CA THR A 958 56.98 5.97 6.70
C THR A 958 55.55 5.46 6.72
N LEU A 959 55.13 4.79 5.65
CA LEU A 959 53.83 4.15 5.57
C LEU A 959 53.89 2.92 4.66
N GLN A 960 52.96 1.99 4.88
CA GLN A 960 52.71 0.87 3.99
C GLN A 960 51.39 1.09 3.27
N VAL A 961 51.38 0.89 1.97
CA VAL A 961 50.20 1.01 1.13
C VAL A 961 49.92 -0.31 0.44
N ASP A 962 48.65 -0.62 0.25
CA ASP A 962 48.19 -1.83 -0.43
C ASP A 962 46.95 -1.47 -1.26
N THR A 963 46.98 -1.78 -2.55
CA THR A 963 45.96 -1.34 -3.51
C THR A 963 45.76 -2.37 -4.60
N GLU A 964 44.51 -2.47 -5.06
CA GLU A 964 44.14 -3.16 -6.30
C GLU A 964 44.26 -2.14 -7.44
N GLY A 965 45.04 -2.45 -8.48
CA GLY A 965 45.38 -1.50 -9.55
C GLY A 965 46.38 -0.40 -9.17
N PHE A 966 46.48 0.67 -9.98
CA PHE A 966 47.44 1.77 -9.73
C PHE A 966 47.08 2.55 -8.47
N GLY A 967 48.05 2.71 -7.57
CA GLY A 967 47.88 3.46 -6.33
C GLY A 967 48.38 4.89 -6.42
N PHE A 968 47.83 5.77 -5.59
CA PHE A 968 48.38 7.10 -5.39
C PHE A 968 48.29 7.53 -3.92
N CYS A 969 49.10 8.52 -3.57
CA CYS A 969 49.05 9.17 -2.27
C CYS A 969 49.29 10.68 -2.44
N ARG A 970 48.35 11.47 -1.92
CA ARG A 970 48.53 12.90 -1.66
C ARG A 970 48.63 13.12 -0.17
N ILE A 971 49.67 13.80 0.30
CA ILE A 971 49.87 14.07 1.73
C ILE A 971 50.14 15.54 1.98
N ALA A 972 49.42 16.11 2.94
CA ALA A 972 49.64 17.45 3.48
C ALA A 972 50.62 17.37 4.67
N ILE A 973 51.85 17.86 4.47
CA ILE A 973 52.95 17.81 5.42
C ILE A 973 53.09 19.17 6.11
N PRO A 974 52.99 19.26 7.45
CA PRO A 974 53.21 20.50 8.18
C PRO A 974 54.65 21.02 8.04
N HIS A 975 54.81 22.34 7.85
CA HIS A 975 56.12 23.01 7.83
C HIS A 975 56.88 22.85 9.15
N THR A 976 56.14 22.66 10.24
CA THR A 976 56.70 22.38 11.57
C THR A 976 57.21 20.95 11.73
N ALA A 977 56.84 20.03 10.83
CA ALA A 977 57.23 18.63 10.90
C ALA A 977 58.49 18.32 10.07
N MET A 978 58.62 18.90 8.87
CA MET A 978 59.71 18.62 7.92
C MET A 978 60.05 19.88 7.10
N ASP A 979 61.28 19.98 6.58
CA ASP A 979 61.62 20.99 5.57
C ASP A 979 60.94 20.63 4.24
N VAL A 980 59.84 21.32 3.97
CA VAL A 980 59.02 21.04 2.80
C VAL A 980 59.57 21.61 1.49
N THR A 981 60.69 22.34 1.53
CA THR A 981 61.35 22.88 0.32
C THR A 981 62.20 21.83 -0.41
N SER A 982 62.52 20.73 0.28
CA SER A 982 63.41 19.68 -0.19
C SER A 982 62.88 18.31 0.23
N ILE A 983 61.86 17.79 -0.48
CA ILE A 983 61.21 16.50 -0.17
C ILE A 983 61.55 15.47 -1.24
N SER A 984 61.84 14.24 -0.80
CA SER A 984 62.01 13.07 -1.66
C SER A 984 61.17 11.89 -1.20
N VAL A 985 60.59 11.15 -2.16
CA VAL A 985 59.78 9.94 -1.92
C VAL A 985 60.55 8.72 -2.41
N VAL A 986 60.77 7.76 -1.51
CA VAL A 986 61.47 6.50 -1.76
C VAL A 986 60.49 5.34 -1.59
N ILE A 987 60.31 4.53 -2.65
CA ILE A 987 59.41 3.38 -2.64
C ILE A 987 60.22 2.08 -2.69
N ASN A 988 59.96 1.17 -1.75
CA ASN A 988 60.67 -0.10 -1.55
C ASN A 988 62.20 0.07 -1.54
N GLY A 989 62.69 1.06 -0.79
CA GLY A 989 64.13 1.35 -0.70
C GLY A 989 64.76 1.80 -2.04
N GLY A 990 63.97 2.33 -2.97
CA GLY A 990 64.40 2.80 -4.28
C GLY A 990 64.28 1.77 -5.40
N GLN A 991 63.69 0.60 -5.14
CA GLN A 991 63.44 -0.42 -6.15
C GLN A 991 62.29 -0.06 -7.11
N VAL A 992 61.38 0.83 -6.68
CA VAL A 992 60.24 1.28 -7.46
C VAL A 992 60.31 2.80 -7.60
N SER A 993 60.20 3.30 -8.82
CA SER A 993 60.13 4.74 -9.07
C SER A 993 58.74 5.28 -8.76
N ALA A 994 58.68 6.41 -8.05
CA ALA A 994 57.44 7.18 -7.92
C ALA A 994 56.98 7.67 -9.31
N LEU A 995 55.71 7.47 -9.62
CA LEU A 995 55.08 7.91 -10.86
C LEU A 995 54.40 9.26 -10.64
N ASN A 996 54.46 10.14 -11.64
CA ASN A 996 53.88 11.49 -11.61
C ASN A 996 54.15 12.28 -10.30
N PRO A 997 55.38 12.29 -9.75
CA PRO A 997 55.64 12.98 -8.50
C PRO A 997 55.44 14.50 -8.68
N ASN A 998 54.63 15.10 -7.81
CA ASN A 998 54.43 16.53 -7.72
C ASN A 998 54.69 16.98 -6.27
N TYR A 999 55.89 17.46 -6.00
CA TYR A 999 56.30 17.91 -4.66
C TYR A 999 55.96 19.38 -4.36
N GLN A 1000 55.34 20.08 -5.31
CA GLN A 1000 55.03 21.51 -5.19
C GLN A 1000 53.54 21.81 -5.43
N LEU A 1001 52.67 20.84 -5.12
CA LEU A 1001 51.27 20.88 -5.53
C LEU A 1001 50.51 22.11 -5.00
N TYR A 1002 50.53 22.32 -3.69
CA TYR A 1002 49.88 23.45 -3.03
C TYR A 1002 50.58 23.73 -1.69
N ASP A 1003 50.58 24.98 -1.26
CA ASP A 1003 51.17 25.43 0.01
C ASP A 1003 50.33 26.57 0.59
N ASP A 1004 49.82 26.39 1.80
CA ASP A 1004 48.99 27.39 2.49
C ASP A 1004 49.77 28.25 3.49
N GLY A 1005 51.11 28.13 3.50
CA GLY A 1005 52.03 28.77 4.44
C GLY A 1005 52.27 27.98 5.72
N THR A 1006 51.44 26.98 6.02
CA THR A 1006 51.57 26.11 7.20
C THR A 1006 51.82 24.65 6.84
N ARG A 1007 51.39 24.22 5.66
CA ARG A 1007 51.49 22.86 5.15
C ARG A 1007 51.83 22.89 3.65
N ARG A 1008 52.58 21.87 3.22
CA ARG A 1008 52.84 21.56 1.81
C ARG A 1008 52.14 20.27 1.43
N TRP A 1009 51.39 20.31 0.33
CA TRP A 1009 50.82 19.12 -0.29
C TRP A 1009 51.81 18.57 -1.32
N ILE A 1010 52.02 17.25 -1.27
CA ILE A 1010 52.72 16.52 -2.32
C ILE A 1010 51.84 15.39 -2.84
N TYR A 1011 52.05 15.01 -4.10
CA TYR A 1011 51.39 13.89 -4.75
C TYR A 1011 52.42 12.95 -5.37
N PHE A 1012 52.15 11.65 -5.34
CA PHE A 1012 52.88 10.65 -6.13
C PHE A 1012 52.02 9.39 -6.31
N ALA A 1013 52.26 8.68 -7.41
CA ALA A 1013 51.61 7.41 -7.74
C ALA A 1013 52.61 6.24 -7.75
N TYR A 1014 52.09 5.02 -7.69
CA TYR A 1014 52.87 3.79 -7.65
C TYR A 1014 52.10 2.63 -8.31
N PRO A 1015 52.83 1.60 -8.79
CA PRO A 1015 52.20 0.41 -9.36
C PRO A 1015 51.42 -0.38 -8.30
N GLU A 1016 50.57 -1.27 -8.79
CA GLU A 1016 49.72 -2.18 -8.01
C GLU A 1016 50.47 -2.99 -6.94
N GLY A 1017 49.74 -3.32 -5.86
CA GLY A 1017 50.18 -4.19 -4.77
C GLY A 1017 50.80 -3.44 -3.59
N ALA A 1018 51.33 -4.23 -2.65
CA ALA A 1018 51.90 -3.71 -1.42
C ALA A 1018 53.22 -2.96 -1.66
N GLN A 1019 53.31 -1.71 -1.21
CA GLN A 1019 54.51 -0.89 -1.28
C GLN A 1019 54.87 -0.31 0.10
N GLN A 1020 56.17 -0.18 0.36
CA GLN A 1020 56.69 0.56 1.50
C GLN A 1020 57.17 1.93 1.04
N ILE A 1021 56.56 2.99 1.58
CA ILE A 1021 56.85 4.37 1.23
C ILE A 1021 57.62 5.03 2.37
N GLN A 1022 58.68 5.75 2.01
CA GLN A 1022 59.43 6.62 2.90
C GLN A 1022 59.51 8.03 2.28
N ILE A 1023 59.15 9.05 3.05
CA ILE A 1023 59.21 10.46 2.66
C ILE A 1023 60.24 11.13 3.55
N THR A 1024 61.30 11.69 2.97
CA THR A 1024 62.44 12.28 3.68
C THR A 1024 62.73 13.68 3.18
N THR A 1025 63.31 14.53 4.04
CA THR A 1025 63.95 15.75 3.58
C THR A 1025 65.28 15.40 2.90
N GLU A 1026 65.55 15.86 1.67
CA GLU A 1026 66.91 15.71 1.13
C GLU A 1026 67.84 16.57 1.99
N GLN A 1027 68.84 15.95 2.62
CA GLN A 1027 69.86 16.73 3.31
C GLN A 1027 70.60 17.56 2.25
N PRO A 1028 70.79 18.88 2.47
CA PRO A 1028 71.43 19.76 1.50
C PRO A 1028 72.86 19.34 1.14
#